data_AF-A0A2P6VJN8-F1
#
_entry.id   AF-A0A2P6VJN8-F1
#
_cell.length_a   1.000
_cell.length_b   1.000
_cell.length_c   1.000
_cell.angle_alpha   90.00
_cell.angle_beta   90.00
_cell.angle_gamma   90.00
#
_symmetry.space_group_name_H-M   'P 1'
#
loop_
_entity.id
_entity.type
_entity.pdbx_description
1 polymer ?
#
loop_
_entity_poly.entity_id
_entity_poly.type
_entity_poly.pdbx_seq_one_letter_code
_entity_poly.pdbx_strand_id
1 'polypeptide(L)'
;MSLMRSKRDRKAPERLGAFASAPEAEELEEPQRKRVAAAAAASAAAAELDSQCEQPGGEAADEEEEGSEEEEEDSGSDDERESSGENEMAATAARRPAKRRRTAAAAKPYVPAPPAEPRSRGDMLSLLFACPALIDALLEADGLRTISLVARDAANLAAALGARGAEAAPLWRQMACRCQPDLSADANAEQERAAILRGIRGDIARKEVVNKSTAQGEFRLTQKELGALPFTTRRNMWFGATAPDVKMYNKLEVLAVAHRKFGCAAGLASAKAAAGGRAAESSEARQARKIQQEARRRELDAALRAVGLTSQHSHELRDHKPQIKAFIKRNRGSVAGILELYEQQRQAAEAAAALRAADYKARLKRREKLMGSLFMANLTSERERPPALAFVSGEGSQSVAEVVATLRADKAARQAKAERAERVKQLLAAEGLEGYRGRVPSVAAFENSGVGSAEAAVAETRAQRDREKGSVARSAAICARLEAEGLQGQHHDAAVTAYICSGEGSEEAAVAAARGAAAAAAAAADAVVARRTRVNELLAAEDLEGCASRYGAPAVHDFIRTGEGTAEAAVAAVRAVAERCTAIAACLQSEGLQQYNHVAAVQQYVRGDGSEEAALAAARAAAERVQQVQARRASITGSLALMAAEGETFHELCWRVPGLEAFVYDGAGSEAETLAAVSRVLRAEADQRKRRERVDAALAAEGLQGFVINHWETGLILDKYLEYGEGTVEGVVAAARKRREEEAALAARRAARQAEQAAAQAAAAAAAPHGNAGAPWL
;
A
#
# COMPACT_ATOMS: atom_id res chain seq x y z
N MET A 1 -3.31 34.70 -23.94
CA MET A 1 -3.10 33.24 -23.98
C MET A 1 -3.99 32.58 -22.93
N SER A 2 -4.45 31.37 -23.24
CA SER A 2 -5.63 30.67 -22.72
C SER A 2 -5.79 30.62 -21.19
N LEU A 3 -6.97 31.02 -20.71
CA LEU A 3 -7.48 30.84 -19.35
C LEU A 3 -8.01 29.41 -19.19
N MET A 4 -7.34 28.57 -18.41
CA MET A 4 -7.89 27.27 -18.00
C MET A 4 -8.65 27.39 -16.67
N ARG A 5 -9.97 27.24 -16.76
CA ARG A 5 -10.91 27.17 -15.63
C ARG A 5 -10.81 25.81 -14.92
N SER A 6 -10.81 25.86 -13.60
CA SER A 6 -10.99 24.75 -12.67
C SER A 6 -12.41 24.16 -12.74
N LYS A 7 -12.54 22.84 -12.80
CA LYS A 7 -13.76 22.10 -12.45
C LYS A 7 -13.40 20.76 -11.82
N ARG A 8 -13.54 20.64 -10.50
CA ARG A 8 -13.75 19.36 -9.78
C ARG A 8 -14.54 19.67 -8.51
N ASP A 9 -15.85 19.81 -8.68
CA ASP A 9 -16.79 19.72 -7.56
C ASP A 9 -16.91 18.26 -7.14
N ARG A 10 -16.56 17.96 -5.89
CA ARG A 10 -16.75 16.66 -5.25
C ARG A 10 -18.14 16.62 -4.63
N LYS A 11 -18.94 15.65 -5.05
CA LYS A 11 -20.26 15.31 -4.48
C LYS A 11 -20.10 14.86 -3.03
N ALA A 12 -20.77 15.53 -2.09
CA ALA A 12 -20.90 15.11 -0.70
C ALA A 12 -21.96 13.99 -0.56
N PRO A 13 -21.83 13.08 0.43
CA PRO A 13 -22.84 12.05 0.68
C PRO A 13 -24.06 12.63 1.42
N GLU A 14 -25.24 12.39 0.86
CA GLU A 14 -26.53 12.76 1.44
C GLU A 14 -26.74 12.05 2.79
N ARG A 15 -26.96 12.86 3.83
CA ARG A 15 -27.41 12.42 5.15
C ARG A 15 -28.93 12.31 5.13
N LEU A 16 -29.46 11.11 5.36
CA LEU A 16 -30.87 10.91 5.68
C LEU A 16 -31.15 11.46 7.09
N GLY A 17 -31.82 12.61 7.13
CA GLY A 17 -32.45 13.19 8.32
C GLY A 17 -33.90 12.74 8.45
N ALA A 18 -34.33 12.60 9.70
CA ALA A 18 -35.64 12.22 10.16
C ALA A 18 -36.62 13.41 10.25
N PHE A 19 -37.86 13.16 9.79
CA PHE A 19 -39.19 13.62 10.25
C PHE A 19 -39.48 15.13 10.51
N ALA A 20 -40.51 15.68 9.83
CA ALA A 20 -41.89 15.77 10.34
C ALA A 20 -42.85 16.60 9.43
N SER A 21 -44.07 16.07 9.26
CA SER A 21 -45.38 16.75 9.10
C SER A 21 -45.81 17.39 7.75
N ALA A 22 -46.96 16.91 7.25
CA ALA A 22 -47.74 17.31 6.07
C ALA A 22 -48.88 18.31 6.43
N PRO A 23 -49.96 18.53 5.64
CA PRO A 23 -50.17 18.55 4.16
C PRO A 23 -50.94 19.82 3.67
N GLU A 24 -51.10 20.01 2.36
CA GLU A 24 -52.40 20.28 1.64
C GLU A 24 -52.23 20.93 0.25
N ALA A 25 -53.12 20.52 -0.67
CA ALA A 25 -53.65 21.21 -1.86
C ALA A 25 -52.67 21.46 -3.05
N GLU A 26 -53.03 21.37 -4.34
CA GLU A 26 -54.22 20.96 -5.10
C GLU A 26 -53.76 20.84 -6.57
N GLU A 27 -54.63 20.32 -7.42
CA GLU A 27 -54.47 20.00 -8.84
C GLU A 27 -54.07 21.17 -9.76
N LEU A 28 -53.44 20.88 -10.91
CA LEU A 28 -53.92 21.24 -12.27
C LEU A 28 -52.88 20.99 -13.39
N GLU A 29 -53.31 20.13 -14.33
CA GLU A 29 -53.19 20.20 -15.80
C GLU A 29 -51.86 20.55 -16.53
N GLU A 30 -51.42 19.58 -17.34
CA GLU A 30 -50.66 19.67 -18.60
C GLU A 30 -51.46 20.39 -19.74
N PRO A 31 -50.98 20.54 -21.01
CA PRO A 31 -49.62 20.71 -21.56
C PRO A 31 -49.56 21.81 -22.66
N GLN A 32 -48.38 22.15 -23.21
CA GLN A 32 -48.29 22.63 -24.60
C GLN A 32 -46.89 22.56 -25.25
N ARG A 33 -46.92 22.39 -26.57
CA ARG A 33 -45.87 21.93 -27.48
C ARG A 33 -45.06 23.07 -28.11
N LYS A 34 -43.98 22.65 -28.78
CA LYS A 34 -43.29 23.23 -29.96
C LYS A 34 -42.30 24.36 -29.69
N ARG A 35 -41.03 24.08 -30.04
CA ARG A 35 -40.36 24.78 -31.15
C ARG A 35 -39.39 23.84 -31.87
N VAL A 36 -39.41 23.99 -33.19
CA VAL A 36 -38.77 23.18 -34.23
C VAL A 36 -37.63 24.00 -34.84
N ALA A 37 -36.62 23.29 -35.34
CA ALA A 37 -35.64 23.65 -36.38
C ALA A 37 -34.53 24.67 -36.07
N ALA A 38 -33.27 24.30 -36.34
CA ALA A 38 -32.67 24.47 -37.66
C ALA A 38 -31.25 23.86 -37.76
N ALA A 39 -30.83 23.62 -39.01
CA ALA A 39 -29.46 23.33 -39.50
C ALA A 39 -29.00 21.87 -39.60
N ALA A 40 -29.47 21.21 -40.66
CA ALA A 40 -28.71 20.24 -41.43
C ALA A 40 -28.40 20.84 -42.81
N ALA A 41 -27.14 20.79 -43.28
CA ALA A 41 -26.74 20.63 -44.69
C ALA A 41 -25.22 20.80 -44.88
N ALA A 42 -24.65 19.89 -45.68
CA ALA A 42 -23.32 19.86 -46.35
C ALA A 42 -22.43 18.72 -45.80
N SER A 43 -21.93 17.75 -46.57
CA SER A 43 -22.05 17.44 -48.00
C SER A 43 -21.57 15.99 -48.20
N ALA A 44 -22.27 15.20 -48.99
CA ALA A 44 -21.82 13.91 -49.51
C ALA A 44 -21.14 14.10 -50.88
N ALA A 45 -20.11 13.31 -51.21
CA ALA A 45 -19.85 12.76 -52.56
C ALA A 45 -18.55 11.92 -52.64
N ALA A 46 -18.57 10.95 -53.57
CA ALA A 46 -17.55 9.98 -54.04
C ALA A 46 -17.39 8.71 -53.18
N ALA A 47 -17.96 7.53 -53.47
CA ALA A 47 -17.96 6.69 -54.71
C ALA A 47 -16.54 6.24 -55.09
N GLU A 48 -16.18 5.00 -55.44
CA GLU A 48 -16.82 3.69 -55.64
C GLU A 48 -15.68 2.66 -55.94
N LEU A 49 -16.01 1.37 -56.09
CA LEU A 49 -15.31 0.32 -56.87
C LEU A 49 -14.23 -0.58 -56.21
N ASP A 50 -14.66 -1.81 -55.83
CA ASP A 50 -14.62 -3.05 -56.67
C ASP A 50 -13.93 -4.31 -56.11
N SER A 51 -14.71 -5.40 -56.20
CA SER A 51 -14.38 -6.73 -56.75
C SER A 51 -13.73 -7.87 -55.92
N GLN A 52 -14.60 -8.82 -55.55
CA GLN A 52 -14.61 -10.27 -55.85
C GLN A 52 -13.39 -11.19 -55.55
N CYS A 53 -13.63 -12.24 -54.76
CA CYS A 53 -13.43 -13.64 -55.20
C CYS A 53 -14.05 -14.67 -54.21
N GLU A 54 -15.15 -15.26 -54.68
CA GLU A 54 -15.52 -16.69 -54.70
C GLU A 54 -15.06 -17.69 -53.59
N GLN A 55 -16.10 -18.27 -52.99
CA GLN A 55 -16.26 -19.63 -52.40
C GLN A 55 -15.92 -20.77 -53.40
N PRO A 56 -15.75 -22.08 -53.05
CA PRO A 56 -16.70 -22.86 -52.23
C PRO A 56 -16.24 -24.12 -51.45
N GLY A 57 -17.14 -24.64 -50.60
CA GLY A 57 -17.51 -26.06 -50.62
C GLY A 57 -17.28 -26.93 -49.37
N GLY A 58 -18.37 -27.54 -48.86
CA GLY A 58 -18.38 -28.80 -48.08
C GLY A 58 -18.83 -28.63 -46.61
N GLU A 59 -20.13 -28.55 -46.30
CA GLU A 59 -21.10 -29.64 -46.07
C GLU A 59 -20.90 -30.49 -44.79
N ALA A 60 -21.86 -30.29 -43.87
CA ALA A 60 -22.59 -31.25 -43.04
C ALA A 60 -21.86 -32.13 -42.01
N ALA A 61 -22.21 -31.96 -40.72
CA ALA A 61 -23.14 -32.87 -40.05
C ALA A 61 -23.50 -32.37 -38.64
N ASP A 62 -24.79 -32.44 -38.34
CA ASP A 62 -25.44 -32.24 -37.06
C ASP A 62 -24.84 -33.11 -35.94
N GLU A 63 -24.84 -32.62 -34.70
CA GLU A 63 -25.65 -33.22 -33.64
C GLU A 63 -25.62 -32.36 -32.37
N GLU A 64 -26.81 -32.28 -31.79
CA GLU A 64 -27.19 -31.48 -30.65
C GLU A 64 -26.72 -32.09 -29.32
N GLU A 65 -26.85 -31.25 -28.29
CA GLU A 65 -27.42 -31.60 -27.00
C GLU A 65 -26.50 -31.75 -25.76
N GLU A 66 -27.00 -31.07 -24.73
CA GLU A 66 -26.74 -31.19 -23.29
C GLU A 66 -25.52 -30.47 -22.71
N GLY A 67 -25.79 -29.23 -22.30
CA GLY A 67 -24.99 -28.49 -21.34
C GLY A 67 -25.07 -29.02 -19.92
N SER A 68 -24.02 -28.72 -19.16
CA SER A 68 -24.13 -28.53 -17.72
C SER A 68 -23.15 -27.43 -17.33
N GLU A 69 -23.64 -26.19 -17.34
CA GLU A 69 -23.02 -25.09 -16.62
C GLU A 69 -23.34 -25.31 -15.13
N GLU A 70 -22.37 -25.85 -14.39
CA GLU A 70 -22.32 -25.68 -12.93
C GLU A 70 -21.18 -24.73 -12.62
N GLU A 71 -21.55 -23.50 -12.29
CA GLU A 71 -20.74 -22.54 -11.56
C GLU A 71 -20.39 -23.15 -10.19
N GLU A 72 -19.13 -23.60 -10.02
CA GLU A 72 -18.52 -23.75 -8.70
C GLU A 72 -17.49 -22.63 -8.52
N GLU A 73 -17.89 -21.60 -7.77
CA GLU A 73 -16.98 -20.75 -7.00
C GLU A 73 -16.20 -21.64 -6.01
N ASP A 74 -15.05 -22.17 -6.46
CA ASP A 74 -14.03 -22.73 -5.57
C ASP A 74 -12.89 -21.72 -5.38
N SER A 75 -12.61 -21.53 -4.11
CA SER A 75 -11.59 -20.73 -3.45
C SER A 75 -10.22 -20.59 -4.15
N GLY A 76 -9.87 -19.33 -4.44
CA GLY A 76 -8.62 -18.72 -3.98
C GLY A 76 -7.35 -19.03 -4.77
N SER A 77 -7.20 -18.39 -5.92
CA SER A 77 -5.91 -17.90 -6.42
C SER A 77 -6.13 -16.61 -7.19
N ASP A 78 -6.11 -15.47 -6.49
CA ASP A 78 -6.12 -14.12 -7.09
C ASP A 78 -4.72 -13.80 -7.61
N ASP A 79 -4.59 -13.85 -8.94
CA ASP A 79 -3.57 -13.19 -9.74
C ASP A 79 -4.36 -12.28 -10.69
N GLU A 80 -4.63 -11.03 -10.31
CA GLU A 80 -5.31 -10.06 -11.19
C GLU A 80 -4.38 -8.93 -11.61
N ARG A 81 -4.12 -8.91 -12.93
CA ARG A 81 -3.65 -7.76 -13.70
C ARG A 81 -4.84 -6.90 -14.09
N GLU A 82 -4.72 -5.60 -13.85
CA GLU A 82 -5.62 -4.56 -14.36
C GLU A 82 -5.66 -4.57 -15.90
N SER A 83 -6.87 -4.55 -16.48
CA SER A 83 -7.12 -4.08 -17.84
C SER A 83 -8.46 -3.38 -17.92
N SER A 84 -8.38 -2.10 -18.27
CA SER A 84 -9.45 -1.19 -18.69
C SER A 84 -10.32 -1.74 -19.83
N GLY A 85 -11.60 -1.37 -19.85
CA GLY A 85 -12.45 -1.53 -21.04
C GLY A 85 -13.90 -1.17 -20.79
N GLU A 86 -14.27 0.03 -21.21
CA GLU A 86 -15.65 0.51 -21.36
C GLU A 86 -16.43 -0.36 -22.34
N ASN A 87 -17.69 -0.71 -22.03
CA ASN A 87 -18.82 -0.63 -22.96
C ASN A 87 -20.14 -1.03 -22.27
N GLU A 88 -21.02 -0.05 -22.10
CA GLU A 88 -22.45 -0.26 -22.01
C GLU A 88 -23.01 -0.56 -23.41
N MET A 89 -23.87 -1.57 -23.56
CA MET A 89 -25.14 -1.40 -24.29
C MET A 89 -26.13 -2.55 -24.02
N ALA A 90 -27.23 -2.15 -23.36
CA ALA A 90 -28.61 -2.57 -23.53
C ALA A 90 -28.98 -3.93 -24.16
N ALA A 91 -29.80 -4.71 -23.45
CA ALA A 91 -31.09 -5.16 -23.98
C ALA A 91 -32.03 -5.69 -22.87
N THR A 92 -33.17 -5.02 -22.79
CA THR A 92 -34.44 -5.41 -22.15
C THR A 92 -34.93 -6.80 -22.56
N ALA A 93 -35.51 -7.57 -21.63
CA ALA A 93 -36.96 -7.90 -21.62
C ALA A 93 -37.35 -9.09 -20.72
N ALA A 94 -38.53 -8.94 -20.13
CA ALA A 94 -39.54 -9.97 -19.82
C ALA A 94 -39.25 -11.04 -18.73
N ARG A 95 -39.65 -10.70 -17.51
CA ARG A 95 -40.07 -11.66 -16.47
C ARG A 95 -41.43 -12.27 -16.81
N ARG A 96 -41.58 -13.58 -16.51
CA ARG A 96 -42.71 -14.32 -15.86
C ARG A 96 -42.98 -15.70 -16.53
N PRO A 97 -43.67 -16.67 -15.90
CA PRO A 97 -43.37 -17.32 -14.61
C PRO A 97 -43.60 -18.86 -14.63
N ALA A 98 -43.18 -19.51 -13.53
CA ALA A 98 -43.77 -20.70 -12.91
C ALA A 98 -43.63 -22.10 -13.58
N LYS A 99 -43.12 -23.06 -12.79
CA LYS A 99 -43.87 -24.27 -12.37
C LYS A 99 -43.24 -24.97 -11.15
N ARG A 100 -44.04 -24.95 -10.07
CA ARG A 100 -44.16 -25.84 -8.88
C ARG A 100 -43.67 -27.30 -9.11
N ARG A 101 -43.32 -28.14 -8.10
CA ARG A 101 -44.04 -28.45 -6.83
C ARG A 101 -43.29 -29.58 -6.06
N ARG A 102 -43.18 -29.52 -4.72
CA ARG A 102 -43.84 -30.45 -3.75
C ARG A 102 -43.31 -30.30 -2.29
N THR A 103 -44.15 -29.65 -1.49
CA THR A 103 -44.73 -30.10 -0.20
C THR A 103 -43.96 -31.03 0.75
N ALA A 104 -43.77 -30.55 1.98
CA ALA A 104 -44.11 -31.28 3.19
C ALA A 104 -44.83 -30.34 4.17
N ALA A 105 -45.92 -30.83 4.75
CA ALA A 105 -46.88 -30.08 5.55
C ALA A 105 -46.40 -29.92 6.99
N ALA A 106 -46.37 -28.68 7.47
CA ALA A 106 -46.42 -28.36 8.89
C ALA A 106 -47.72 -27.58 9.12
N ALA A 107 -48.51 -28.01 10.09
CA ALA A 107 -49.79 -27.41 10.45
C ALA A 107 -49.64 -25.89 10.64
N LYS A 108 -50.45 -25.11 9.91
CA LYS A 108 -50.52 -23.66 10.13
C LYS A 108 -51.18 -23.45 11.50
N PRO A 109 -50.53 -22.75 12.46
CA PRO A 109 -51.23 -22.32 13.66
C PRO A 109 -52.42 -21.45 13.24
N TYR A 110 -53.58 -21.69 13.84
CA TYR A 110 -54.78 -20.89 13.66
C TYR A 110 -54.47 -19.44 14.06
N VAL A 111 -54.39 -18.54 13.08
CA VAL A 111 -54.30 -17.10 13.30
C VAL A 111 -55.72 -16.55 13.12
N PRO A 112 -56.40 -16.07 14.17
CA PRO A 112 -57.72 -15.44 14.02
C PRO A 112 -57.61 -14.22 13.10
N ALA A 113 -58.67 -13.96 12.33
CA ALA A 113 -58.71 -12.82 11.42
C ALA A 113 -58.45 -11.51 12.19
N PRO A 114 -57.61 -10.60 11.67
CA PRO A 114 -57.34 -9.34 12.34
C PRO A 114 -58.66 -8.56 12.51
N PRO A 115 -58.89 -7.91 13.67
CA PRO A 115 -60.09 -7.12 13.88
C PRO A 115 -60.20 -6.01 12.81
N ALA A 116 -61.43 -5.72 12.37
CA ALA A 116 -61.72 -4.85 11.23
C ALA A 116 -61.31 -3.37 11.44
N GLU A 117 -60.98 -2.98 12.67
CA GLU A 117 -60.51 -1.64 13.01
C GLU A 117 -59.11 -1.72 13.65
N PRO A 118 -58.15 -0.89 13.21
CA PRO A 118 -56.86 -0.80 13.87
C PRO A 118 -57.08 -0.34 15.31
N ARG A 119 -56.75 -1.20 16.28
CA ARG A 119 -56.84 -0.87 17.71
C ARG A 119 -56.10 0.44 17.97
N SER A 120 -56.65 1.28 18.85
CA SER A 120 -56.03 2.55 19.17
C SER A 120 -54.62 2.33 19.73
N ARG A 121 -53.71 3.24 19.43
CA ARG A 121 -52.31 3.20 19.91
C ARG A 121 -52.23 3.05 21.44
N GLY A 122 -53.17 3.66 22.16
CA GLY A 122 -53.32 3.54 23.61
C GLY A 122 -53.70 2.13 24.07
N ASP A 123 -54.52 1.40 23.31
CA ASP A 123 -54.92 0.04 23.65
C ASP A 123 -53.78 -0.97 23.48
N MET A 124 -52.92 -0.80 22.47
CA MET A 124 -51.76 -1.68 22.29
C MET A 124 -50.71 -1.50 23.39
N LEU A 125 -50.45 -0.26 23.82
CA LEU A 125 -49.59 0.02 24.97
C LEU A 125 -50.20 -0.54 26.25
N SER A 126 -51.50 -0.30 26.47
CA SER A 126 -52.22 -0.81 27.64
C SER A 126 -52.23 -2.35 27.69
N LEU A 127 -52.34 -3.05 26.56
CA LEU A 127 -52.24 -4.51 26.47
C LEU A 127 -50.82 -5.05 26.75
N LEU A 128 -49.80 -4.37 26.26
CA LEU A 128 -48.40 -4.71 26.55
C LEU A 128 -48.11 -4.56 28.05
N PHE A 129 -48.59 -3.48 28.67
CA PHE A 129 -48.39 -3.22 30.10
C PHE A 129 -49.32 -4.02 31.02
N ALA A 130 -50.51 -4.39 30.56
CA ALA A 130 -51.42 -5.29 31.28
C ALA A 130 -50.92 -6.75 31.29
N CYS A 131 -49.97 -7.10 30.42
CA CYS A 131 -49.33 -8.41 30.38
C CYS A 131 -47.80 -8.29 30.58
N PRO A 132 -47.31 -8.10 31.83
CA PRO A 132 -45.89 -8.06 32.15
C PRO A 132 -45.09 -9.26 31.63
N ALA A 133 -45.73 -10.43 31.56
CA ALA A 133 -45.16 -11.66 30.99
C ALA A 133 -44.80 -11.54 29.49
N LEU A 134 -45.54 -10.73 28.73
CA LEU A 134 -45.24 -10.46 27.31
C LEU A 134 -44.00 -9.59 27.18
N ILE A 135 -43.86 -8.59 28.05
CA ILE A 135 -42.66 -7.75 28.12
C ILE A 135 -41.48 -8.60 28.61
N ASP A 136 -41.68 -9.49 29.58
CA ASP A 136 -40.65 -10.43 30.04
C ASP A 136 -40.14 -11.34 28.92
N ALA A 137 -41.05 -11.86 28.08
CA ALA A 137 -40.72 -12.69 26.93
C ALA A 137 -40.01 -11.90 25.82
N LEU A 138 -40.44 -10.66 25.56
CA LEU A 138 -39.80 -9.78 24.59
C LEU A 138 -38.42 -9.33 25.05
N LEU A 139 -38.20 -9.20 26.36
CA LEU A 139 -36.93 -8.83 26.93
C LEU A 139 -36.05 -10.04 27.30
N GLU A 140 -36.52 -11.28 27.09
CA GLU A 140 -35.83 -12.48 27.55
C GLU A 140 -34.48 -12.63 26.85
N ALA A 141 -33.42 -12.71 27.67
CA ALA A 141 -32.08 -12.95 27.17
C ALA A 141 -31.99 -14.39 26.71
N ASP A 142 -32.21 -14.61 25.42
CA ASP A 142 -32.29 -15.95 24.82
C ASP A 142 -30.92 -16.51 24.42
N GLY A 143 -29.84 -16.08 25.10
CA GLY A 143 -28.46 -16.44 24.83
C GLY A 143 -27.84 -15.82 23.56
N LEU A 144 -28.66 -15.29 22.62
CA LEU A 144 -28.19 -14.50 21.46
C LEU A 144 -28.44 -13.01 21.65
N ARG A 145 -29.59 -12.66 22.23
CA ARG A 145 -29.90 -11.29 22.65
C ARG A 145 -29.15 -10.98 23.93
N THR A 146 -27.98 -10.38 23.78
CA THR A 146 -27.25 -9.77 24.88
C THR A 146 -28.04 -8.57 25.42
N ILE A 147 -27.72 -8.13 26.64
CA ILE A 147 -28.39 -7.02 27.32
C ILE A 147 -28.47 -5.77 26.42
N SER A 148 -27.43 -5.49 25.61
CA SER A 148 -27.45 -4.36 24.68
C SER A 148 -28.39 -4.53 23.50
N LEU A 149 -28.58 -5.76 23.01
CA LEU A 149 -29.53 -6.04 21.94
C LEU A 149 -30.96 -5.95 22.46
N VAL A 150 -31.21 -6.51 23.64
CA VAL A 150 -32.50 -6.39 24.32
C VAL A 150 -32.84 -4.91 24.57
N ALA A 151 -31.89 -4.10 25.05
CA ALA A 151 -32.09 -2.66 25.22
C ALA A 151 -32.40 -1.94 23.90
N ARG A 152 -31.71 -2.31 22.82
CA ARG A 152 -31.94 -1.77 21.47
C ARG A 152 -33.33 -2.13 20.96
N ASP A 153 -33.75 -3.37 21.15
CA ASP A 153 -35.07 -3.85 20.72
C ASP A 153 -36.18 -3.22 21.55
N ALA A 154 -35.98 -3.05 22.86
CA ALA A 154 -36.88 -2.28 23.73
C ALA A 154 -37.01 -0.82 23.27
N ALA A 155 -35.90 -0.18 22.89
CA ALA A 155 -35.90 1.18 22.36
C ALA A 155 -36.65 1.28 21.02
N ASN A 156 -36.41 0.31 20.12
CA ASN A 156 -37.10 0.25 18.83
C ASN A 156 -38.60 0.00 19.01
N LEU A 157 -38.99 -0.86 19.96
CA LEU A 157 -40.37 -1.12 20.31
C LEU A 157 -41.04 0.14 20.87
N ALA A 158 -40.39 0.82 21.82
CA ALA A 158 -40.87 2.09 22.35
C ALA A 158 -41.03 3.14 21.24
N ALA A 159 -40.08 3.23 20.31
CA ALA A 159 -40.14 4.13 19.16
C ALA A 159 -41.27 3.78 18.18
N ALA A 160 -41.45 2.49 17.85
CA ALA A 160 -42.49 2.01 16.95
C ALA A 160 -43.91 2.23 17.52
N LEU A 161 -44.06 2.09 18.84
CA LEU A 161 -45.29 2.40 19.57
C LEU A 161 -45.43 3.91 19.88
N GLY A 162 -44.39 4.70 19.57
CA GLY A 162 -44.26 6.11 19.90
C GLY A 162 -44.30 6.42 21.40
N ALA A 163 -44.13 5.44 22.28
CA ALA A 163 -44.18 5.62 23.73
C ALA A 163 -43.02 6.53 24.18
N ARG A 164 -43.34 7.66 24.81
CA ARG A 164 -42.34 8.65 25.27
C ARG A 164 -42.48 8.89 26.77
N GLY A 165 -41.34 9.09 27.44
CA GLY A 165 -41.31 9.47 28.85
C GLY A 165 -42.00 8.45 29.76
N ALA A 166 -43.03 8.89 30.48
CA ALA A 166 -43.75 8.08 31.47
C ALA A 166 -44.43 6.84 30.87
N GLU A 167 -44.85 6.90 29.60
CA GLU A 167 -45.52 5.78 28.93
C GLU A 167 -44.62 4.57 28.71
N ALA A 168 -43.30 4.76 28.62
CA ALA A 168 -42.34 3.66 28.47
C ALA A 168 -41.70 3.24 29.81
N ALA A 169 -42.04 3.91 30.92
CA ALA A 169 -41.42 3.68 32.22
C ALA A 169 -41.51 2.22 32.71
N PRO A 170 -42.64 1.49 32.56
CA PRO A 170 -42.70 0.09 32.98
C PRO A 170 -41.74 -0.82 32.18
N LEU A 171 -41.60 -0.57 30.87
CA LEU A 171 -40.67 -1.29 29.99
C LEU A 171 -39.21 -1.05 30.44
N TRP A 172 -38.86 0.19 30.75
CA TRP A 172 -37.52 0.56 31.21
C TRP A 172 -37.24 0.04 32.62
N ARG A 173 -38.20 0.11 33.54
CA ARG A 173 -38.08 -0.49 34.89
C ARG A 173 -37.79 -1.98 34.81
N GLN A 174 -38.52 -2.70 33.98
CA GLN A 174 -38.32 -4.14 33.79
C GLN A 174 -36.95 -4.47 33.18
N MET A 175 -36.50 -3.66 32.22
CA MET A 175 -35.15 -3.75 31.67
C MET A 175 -34.07 -3.46 32.73
N ALA A 176 -34.32 -2.49 33.61
CA ALA A 176 -33.41 -2.10 34.68
C ALA A 176 -33.25 -3.20 35.74
N CYS A 177 -34.36 -3.79 36.20
CA CYS A 177 -34.32 -4.93 37.11
C CYS A 177 -33.59 -6.14 36.50
N ARG A 178 -33.58 -6.30 35.18
CA ARG A 178 -32.78 -7.34 34.51
C ARG A 178 -31.29 -7.02 34.46
N CYS A 179 -30.95 -5.75 34.28
CA CYS A 179 -29.55 -5.33 34.34
C CYS A 179 -29.01 -5.35 35.78
N GLN A 180 -29.88 -5.20 36.77
CA GLN A 180 -29.56 -5.20 38.19
C GLN A 180 -30.70 -5.84 39.00
N PRO A 181 -30.64 -7.15 39.30
CA PRO A 181 -31.70 -7.88 40.00
C PRO A 181 -32.05 -7.34 41.39
N ASP A 182 -31.07 -6.73 42.07
CA ASP A 182 -31.24 -6.14 43.41
C ASP A 182 -31.87 -4.73 43.38
N LEU A 183 -32.34 -4.27 42.22
CA LEU A 183 -32.96 -2.95 42.08
C LEU A 183 -34.33 -2.95 42.76
N SER A 184 -34.53 -2.05 43.73
CA SER A 184 -35.79 -1.90 44.46
C SER A 184 -36.97 -1.61 43.52
N ALA A 185 -38.16 -2.13 43.84
CA ALA A 185 -39.39 -1.84 43.10
C ALA A 185 -39.77 -0.33 43.13
N ASP A 186 -39.29 0.38 44.15
CA ASP A 186 -39.46 1.84 44.33
C ASP A 186 -38.35 2.65 43.65
N ALA A 187 -37.51 2.02 42.83
CA ALA A 187 -36.43 2.72 42.14
C ALA A 187 -36.99 3.84 41.25
N ASN A 188 -36.34 4.99 41.30
CA ASN A 188 -36.70 6.11 40.46
C ASN A 188 -36.17 5.90 39.02
N ALA A 189 -36.71 6.66 38.06
CA ALA A 189 -36.34 6.53 36.64
C ALA A 189 -34.84 6.74 36.37
N GLU A 190 -34.14 7.50 37.23
CA GLU A 190 -32.70 7.71 37.12
C GLU A 190 -31.89 6.48 37.53
N GLN A 191 -32.29 5.82 38.62
CA GLN A 191 -31.72 4.56 39.07
C GLN A 191 -31.96 3.45 38.04
N GLU A 192 -33.17 3.40 37.46
CA GLU A 192 -33.49 2.48 36.38
C GLU A 192 -32.58 2.69 35.16
N ARG A 193 -32.48 3.94 34.69
CA ARG A 193 -31.60 4.31 33.58
C ARG A 193 -30.13 3.98 33.87
N ALA A 194 -29.66 4.23 35.09
CA ALA A 194 -28.29 3.95 35.49
C ALA A 194 -27.99 2.44 35.48
N ALA A 195 -28.92 1.61 35.96
CA ALA A 195 -28.82 0.16 35.91
C ALA A 195 -28.75 -0.35 34.47
N ILE A 196 -29.64 0.13 33.58
CA ILE A 196 -29.63 -0.23 32.16
C ILE A 196 -28.32 0.16 31.49
N LEU A 197 -27.87 1.40 31.67
CA LEU A 197 -26.61 1.88 31.09
C LEU A 197 -25.40 1.09 31.60
N ARG A 198 -25.41 0.68 32.88
CA ARG A 198 -24.37 -0.19 33.44
C ARG A 198 -24.40 -1.57 32.78
N GLY A 199 -25.58 -2.16 32.60
CA GLY A 199 -25.77 -3.43 31.89
C GLY A 199 -25.26 -3.37 30.45
N ILE A 200 -25.64 -2.33 29.70
CA ILE A 200 -25.18 -2.12 28.30
C ILE A 200 -23.66 -1.88 28.23
N ARG A 201 -23.07 -1.16 29.19
CA ARG A 201 -21.61 -0.94 29.23
C ARG A 201 -20.83 -2.19 29.64
N GLY A 202 -21.42 -3.04 30.46
CA GLY A 202 -20.88 -4.33 30.89
C GLY A 202 -21.04 -5.44 29.84
N ASP A 203 -21.85 -5.23 28.81
CA ASP A 203 -22.05 -6.21 27.75
C ASP A 203 -20.79 -6.42 26.90
N ILE A 204 -20.19 -7.60 27.07
CA ILE A 204 -18.94 -8.02 26.45
C ILE A 204 -19.05 -7.97 24.92
N ALA A 205 -20.21 -8.28 24.35
CA ALA A 205 -20.40 -8.33 22.90
C ALA A 205 -20.22 -6.98 22.20
N ARG A 206 -20.32 -5.85 22.91
CA ARG A 206 -20.07 -4.52 22.33
C ARG A 206 -18.60 -4.26 22.01
N LYS A 207 -17.70 -4.90 22.76
CA LYS A 207 -16.24 -4.66 22.69
C LYS A 207 -15.53 -5.75 21.89
N GLU A 208 -16.15 -6.91 21.75
CA GLU A 208 -15.58 -8.01 21.00
C GLU A 208 -15.79 -7.84 19.50
N VAL A 209 -14.71 -8.11 18.75
CA VAL A 209 -14.75 -8.25 17.30
C VAL A 209 -14.50 -9.70 16.93
N VAL A 210 -15.27 -10.20 15.96
CA VAL A 210 -15.17 -11.55 15.45
C VAL A 210 -14.68 -11.52 14.01
N ASN A 211 -13.72 -12.37 13.67
CA ASN A 211 -13.27 -12.48 12.30
C ASN A 211 -14.37 -13.16 11.44
N LYS A 212 -14.24 -13.05 10.11
CA LYS A 212 -15.16 -13.68 9.15
C LYS A 212 -15.39 -15.17 9.44
N SER A 213 -14.33 -15.94 9.71
CA SER A 213 -14.42 -17.39 9.91
C SER A 213 -15.18 -17.76 11.19
N THR A 214 -14.99 -17.02 12.28
CA THR A 214 -15.71 -17.17 13.55
C THR A 214 -17.17 -16.80 13.36
N ALA A 215 -17.47 -15.71 12.65
CA ALA A 215 -18.84 -15.33 12.34
C ALA A 215 -19.60 -16.39 11.52
N GLN A 216 -18.92 -17.00 10.54
CA GLN A 216 -19.49 -18.08 9.72
C GLN A 216 -19.59 -19.41 10.49
N GLY A 217 -18.62 -19.72 11.36
CA GLY A 217 -18.55 -20.97 12.11
C GLY A 217 -19.46 -20.98 13.34
N GLU A 218 -19.23 -20.04 14.26
CA GLU A 218 -19.92 -19.95 15.54
C GLU A 218 -21.30 -19.33 15.44
N PHE A 219 -21.55 -18.43 14.49
CA PHE A 219 -22.86 -17.77 14.35
C PHE A 219 -23.60 -18.19 13.09
N ARG A 220 -23.02 -19.08 12.28
CA ARG A 220 -23.63 -19.65 11.06
C ARG A 220 -24.17 -18.57 10.11
N LEU A 221 -23.48 -17.44 10.04
CA LEU A 221 -23.80 -16.36 9.11
C LEU A 221 -23.22 -16.63 7.72
N THR A 222 -23.91 -16.21 6.67
CA THR A 222 -23.43 -16.30 5.29
C THR A 222 -22.56 -15.10 4.91
N GLN A 223 -21.76 -15.21 3.83
CA GLN A 223 -20.97 -14.08 3.35
C GLN A 223 -21.84 -12.87 2.95
N LYS A 224 -23.03 -13.13 2.40
CA LYS A 224 -24.00 -12.08 2.06
C LYS A 224 -24.52 -11.35 3.31
N GLU A 225 -24.78 -12.09 4.38
CA GLU A 225 -25.21 -11.54 5.67
C GLU A 225 -24.10 -10.69 6.33
N LEU A 226 -22.84 -11.11 6.20
CA LEU A 226 -21.68 -10.37 6.72
C LEU A 226 -21.30 -9.17 5.84
N GLY A 227 -21.54 -9.22 4.54
CA GLY A 227 -21.19 -8.13 3.61
C GLY A 227 -21.96 -6.83 3.86
N ALA A 228 -23.12 -6.91 4.52
CA ALA A 228 -23.93 -5.76 4.91
C ALA A 228 -23.51 -5.14 6.26
N LEU A 229 -22.60 -5.78 7.00
CA LEU A 229 -22.15 -5.29 8.31
C LEU A 229 -20.89 -4.44 8.17
N PRO A 230 -20.76 -3.33 8.95
CA PRO A 230 -19.52 -2.60 9.03
C PRO A 230 -18.41 -3.50 9.60
N PHE A 231 -17.22 -3.39 9.03
CA PHE A 231 -16.05 -4.15 9.46
C PHE A 231 -14.84 -3.25 9.63
N THR A 232 -13.94 -3.67 10.51
CA THR A 232 -12.59 -3.12 10.64
C THR A 232 -11.59 -4.10 10.02
N THR A 233 -10.49 -3.60 9.49
CA THR A 233 -9.42 -4.44 8.94
C THR A 233 -8.27 -4.54 9.94
N ARG A 234 -7.77 -5.75 10.17
CA ARG A 234 -6.59 -6.00 11.00
C ARG A 234 -5.50 -6.63 10.15
N ARG A 235 -4.31 -6.01 10.15
CA ARG A 235 -3.15 -6.52 9.43
C ARG A 235 -2.75 -7.89 9.96
N ASN A 236 -2.53 -8.83 9.05
CA ASN A 236 -2.10 -10.16 9.42
C ASN A 236 -0.60 -10.15 9.75
N MET A 237 -0.28 -10.02 11.04
CA MET A 237 1.12 -9.89 11.50
C MET A 237 2.02 -11.07 11.12
N TRP A 238 1.47 -12.24 10.78
CA TRP A 238 2.24 -13.45 10.52
C TRP A 238 2.76 -13.57 9.08
N PHE A 239 2.15 -12.86 8.14
CA PHE A 239 2.52 -12.95 6.71
C PHE A 239 3.10 -11.63 6.18
N GLY A 240 3.58 -10.78 7.09
CA GLY A 240 4.24 -9.52 6.76
C GLY A 240 3.34 -8.54 6.03
N ALA A 241 3.99 -7.62 5.29
CA ALA A 241 3.30 -6.54 4.59
C ALA A 241 2.47 -6.99 3.37
N THR A 242 2.64 -8.25 2.94
CA THR A 242 2.14 -8.77 1.67
C THR A 242 0.84 -9.56 1.78
N ALA A 243 0.36 -9.88 2.98
CA ALA A 243 -0.92 -10.56 3.14
C ALA A 243 -2.10 -9.58 3.22
N PRO A 244 -3.26 -9.95 2.65
CA PRO A 244 -4.46 -9.12 2.73
C PRO A 244 -4.95 -9.01 4.17
N ASP A 245 -5.45 -7.83 4.52
CA ASP A 245 -5.96 -7.56 5.86
C ASP A 245 -7.18 -8.44 6.20
N VAL A 246 -7.26 -8.89 7.44
CA VAL A 246 -8.36 -9.72 7.94
C VAL A 246 -9.54 -8.82 8.34
N LYS A 247 -10.72 -9.08 7.77
CA LYS A 247 -11.96 -8.39 8.14
C LYS A 247 -12.49 -8.87 9.50
N MET A 248 -12.76 -7.90 10.37
CA MET A 248 -13.23 -8.06 11.74
C MET A 248 -14.58 -7.36 11.91
N TYR A 249 -15.60 -8.08 12.35
CA TYR A 249 -16.98 -7.60 12.51
C TYR A 249 -17.30 -7.41 13.99
N ASN A 250 -18.14 -6.42 14.34
CA ASN A 250 -18.58 -6.26 15.72
C ASN A 250 -19.46 -7.45 16.14
N LYS A 251 -19.11 -8.12 17.24
CA LYS A 251 -19.83 -9.32 17.70
C LYS A 251 -21.31 -9.04 18.00
N LEU A 252 -21.65 -7.85 18.49
CA LEU A 252 -23.04 -7.45 18.73
C LEU A 252 -23.87 -7.43 17.45
N GLU A 253 -23.31 -6.94 16.35
CA GLU A 253 -24.00 -6.91 15.06
C GLU A 253 -24.15 -8.32 14.47
N VAL A 254 -23.11 -9.14 14.62
CA VAL A 254 -23.15 -10.56 14.26
C VAL A 254 -24.23 -11.29 15.06
N LEU A 255 -24.34 -11.04 16.36
CA LEU A 255 -25.39 -11.58 17.22
C LEU A 255 -26.78 -11.09 16.83
N ALA A 256 -26.94 -9.82 16.47
CA ALA A 256 -28.21 -9.26 16.00
C ALA A 256 -28.70 -9.95 14.72
N VAL A 257 -27.80 -10.15 13.75
CA VAL A 257 -28.11 -10.87 12.51
C VAL A 257 -28.39 -12.35 12.79
N ALA A 258 -27.60 -12.98 13.66
CA ALA A 258 -27.83 -14.37 14.06
C ALA A 258 -29.18 -14.56 14.76
N HIS A 259 -29.56 -13.64 15.64
CA HIS A 259 -30.87 -13.65 16.28
C HIS A 259 -32.00 -13.48 15.26
N ARG A 260 -31.90 -12.53 14.32
CA ARG A 260 -32.89 -12.38 13.22
C ARG A 260 -33.04 -13.65 12.38
N LYS A 261 -31.95 -14.41 12.22
CA LYS A 261 -31.91 -15.62 11.40
C LYS A 261 -32.42 -16.87 12.13
N PHE A 262 -32.02 -17.05 13.38
CA PHE A 262 -32.25 -18.30 14.14
C PHE A 262 -33.25 -18.16 15.29
N GLY A 263 -33.71 -16.94 15.58
CA GLY A 263 -34.69 -16.64 16.62
C GLY A 263 -34.13 -16.65 18.04
N CYS A 264 -33.36 -17.66 18.45
CA CYS A 264 -32.82 -17.77 19.82
C CYS A 264 -31.55 -18.63 19.88
N ALA A 265 -30.85 -18.68 21.03
CA ALA A 265 -29.65 -19.51 21.17
C ALA A 265 -29.96 -21.00 21.03
N ALA A 266 -31.14 -21.46 21.46
CA ALA A 266 -31.58 -22.83 21.20
C ALA A 266 -31.77 -23.08 19.69
N GLY A 267 -32.28 -22.10 18.95
CA GLY A 267 -32.37 -22.13 17.49
C GLY A 267 -30.99 -22.17 16.81
N LEU A 268 -30.03 -21.37 17.28
CA LEU A 268 -28.64 -21.44 16.79
C LEU A 268 -27.95 -22.75 17.19
N ALA A 269 -28.18 -23.25 18.41
CA ALA A 269 -27.63 -24.52 18.88
C ALA A 269 -28.22 -25.70 18.11
N SER A 270 -29.51 -25.67 17.82
CA SER A 270 -30.19 -26.63 16.94
C SER A 270 -29.67 -26.53 15.50
N ALA A 271 -29.45 -25.33 14.97
CA ALA A 271 -28.81 -25.15 13.66
C ALA A 271 -27.35 -25.63 13.65
N LYS A 272 -26.60 -25.42 14.74
CA LYS A 272 -25.25 -25.95 14.94
C LYS A 272 -25.24 -27.46 15.06
N ALA A 273 -26.22 -28.05 15.75
CA ALA A 273 -26.36 -29.49 15.93
C ALA A 273 -26.86 -30.17 14.65
N ALA A 274 -27.75 -29.55 13.89
CA ALA A 274 -28.18 -30.02 12.57
C ALA A 274 -27.04 -29.92 11.55
N ALA A 275 -26.27 -28.83 11.58
CA ALA A 275 -25.02 -28.71 10.80
C ALA A 275 -23.93 -29.65 11.31
N GLY A 276 -23.91 -29.96 12.61
CA GLY A 276 -23.00 -30.88 13.29
C GLY A 276 -23.33 -32.35 13.02
N GLY A 277 -24.60 -32.70 12.91
CA GLY A 277 -25.11 -34.01 12.49
C GLY A 277 -24.84 -34.24 11.01
N ARG A 278 -25.10 -33.23 10.16
CA ARG A 278 -24.61 -33.23 8.78
C ARG A 278 -23.09 -33.24 8.71
N ALA A 279 -22.38 -32.64 9.68
CA ALA A 279 -20.92 -32.69 9.75
C ALA A 279 -20.41 -34.04 10.23
N ALA A 280 -21.15 -34.75 11.09
CA ALA A 280 -20.85 -36.10 11.58
C ALA A 280 -21.13 -37.15 10.50
N GLU A 281 -22.28 -37.09 9.84
CA GLU A 281 -22.56 -37.82 8.59
C GLU A 281 -21.54 -37.46 7.50
N SER A 282 -21.15 -36.18 7.39
CA SER A 282 -20.04 -35.79 6.50
C SER A 282 -18.68 -36.24 7.02
N SER A 283 -18.50 -36.50 8.32
CA SER A 283 -17.21 -36.90 8.91
C SER A 283 -17.00 -38.39 8.70
N GLU A 284 -18.06 -39.19 8.83
CA GLU A 284 -18.09 -40.59 8.44
C GLU A 284 -17.97 -40.71 6.92
N ALA A 285 -18.69 -39.88 6.14
CA ALA A 285 -18.50 -39.82 4.70
C ALA A 285 -17.10 -39.29 4.31
N ARG A 286 -16.48 -38.38 5.09
CA ARG A 286 -15.11 -37.89 4.88
C ARG A 286 -14.09 -38.93 5.28
N GLN A 287 -14.30 -39.69 6.34
CA GLN A 287 -13.45 -40.81 6.74
C GLN A 287 -13.56 -41.94 5.72
N ALA A 288 -14.76 -42.29 5.26
CA ALA A 288 -14.97 -43.23 4.17
C ALA A 288 -14.31 -42.75 2.86
N ARG A 289 -14.48 -41.46 2.49
CA ARG A 289 -13.79 -40.85 1.35
C ARG A 289 -12.27 -40.84 1.54
N LYS A 290 -11.76 -40.63 2.75
CA LYS A 290 -10.33 -40.64 3.08
C LYS A 290 -9.75 -42.05 2.97
N ILE A 291 -10.46 -43.05 3.49
CA ILE A 291 -10.09 -44.47 3.34
C ILE A 291 -10.08 -44.86 1.86
N GLN A 292 -11.10 -44.46 1.08
CA GLN A 292 -11.14 -44.68 -0.36
C GLN A 292 -10.06 -43.89 -1.12
N GLN A 293 -9.72 -42.68 -0.69
CA GLN A 293 -8.62 -41.88 -1.24
C GLN A 293 -7.27 -42.54 -0.96
N GLU A 294 -7.07 -43.07 0.25
CA GLU A 294 -5.85 -43.79 0.65
C GLU A 294 -5.72 -45.12 -0.10
N ALA A 295 -6.82 -45.86 -0.29
CA ALA A 295 -6.85 -47.07 -1.10
C ALA A 295 -6.45 -46.79 -2.56
N ARG A 296 -7.05 -45.77 -3.18
CA ARG A 296 -6.70 -45.33 -4.55
C ARG A 296 -5.29 -44.79 -4.66
N ARG A 297 -4.81 -44.09 -3.64
CA ARG A 297 -3.43 -43.63 -3.59
C ARG A 297 -2.46 -44.81 -3.54
N ARG A 298 -2.75 -45.85 -2.74
CA ARG A 298 -1.96 -47.08 -2.71
C ARG A 298 -2.00 -47.83 -4.05
N GLU A 299 -3.15 -47.87 -4.71
CA GLU A 299 -3.33 -48.47 -6.04
C GLU A 299 -2.48 -47.75 -7.10
N LEU A 300 -2.57 -46.41 -7.14
CA LEU A 300 -1.74 -45.58 -8.02
C LEU A 300 -0.25 -45.73 -7.69
N ASP A 301 0.14 -45.70 -6.41
CA ASP A 301 1.53 -45.85 -5.98
C ASP A 301 2.09 -47.25 -6.30
N ALA A 302 1.24 -48.28 -6.33
CA ALA A 302 1.62 -49.63 -6.74
C ALA A 302 1.80 -49.73 -8.26
N ALA A 303 0.90 -49.12 -9.04
CA ALA A 303 0.97 -49.10 -10.49
C ALA A 303 2.15 -48.25 -11.01
N LEU A 304 2.40 -47.08 -10.40
CA LEU A 304 3.59 -46.26 -10.67
C LEU A 304 4.88 -47.04 -10.36
N ARG A 305 4.92 -47.78 -9.24
CA ARG A 305 6.06 -48.65 -8.91
C ARG A 305 6.26 -49.78 -9.92
N ALA A 306 5.18 -50.36 -10.47
CA ALA A 306 5.27 -51.40 -11.49
C ALA A 306 5.88 -50.89 -12.81
N VAL A 307 5.70 -49.60 -13.12
CA VAL A 307 6.32 -48.90 -14.27
C VAL A 307 7.73 -48.37 -13.94
N GLY A 308 8.25 -48.66 -12.73
CA GLY A 308 9.59 -48.26 -12.29
C GLY A 308 9.68 -46.86 -11.69
N LEU A 309 8.55 -46.17 -11.48
CA LEU A 309 8.50 -44.84 -10.89
C LEU A 309 8.31 -44.95 -9.38
N THR A 310 9.37 -44.69 -8.63
CA THR A 310 9.31 -44.60 -7.17
C THR A 310 8.78 -43.24 -6.74
N SER A 311 8.22 -43.14 -5.52
CA SER A 311 7.65 -41.91 -4.93
C SER A 311 8.61 -40.71 -4.84
N GLN A 312 9.88 -40.88 -5.18
CA GLN A 312 10.89 -39.83 -5.27
C GLN A 312 10.79 -39.01 -6.58
N HIS A 313 10.00 -39.43 -7.58
CA HIS A 313 9.80 -38.72 -8.86
C HIS A 313 8.65 -37.70 -8.81
N SER A 314 8.36 -37.12 -7.64
CA SER A 314 7.23 -36.18 -7.45
C SER A 314 7.29 -34.95 -8.35
N HIS A 315 8.46 -34.63 -8.91
CA HIS A 315 8.66 -33.53 -9.84
C HIS A 315 8.17 -33.82 -11.26
N GLU A 316 8.25 -35.07 -11.73
CA GLU A 316 7.82 -35.46 -13.09
C GLU A 316 6.29 -35.57 -13.20
N LEU A 317 5.61 -35.83 -12.08
CA LEU A 317 4.15 -35.93 -12.02
C LEU A 317 3.46 -34.58 -11.75
N ARG A 318 4.22 -33.47 -11.76
CA ARG A 318 3.71 -32.14 -11.38
C ARG A 318 2.63 -31.64 -12.34
N ASP A 319 2.78 -31.90 -13.63
CA ASP A 319 1.85 -31.42 -14.66
C ASP A 319 0.55 -32.25 -14.71
N HIS A 320 0.62 -33.51 -14.26
CA HIS A 320 -0.54 -34.40 -14.12
C HIS A 320 -1.18 -34.36 -12.72
N LYS A 321 -0.72 -33.45 -11.86
CA LYS A 321 -1.26 -33.24 -10.52
C LYS A 321 -2.78 -33.00 -10.52
N PRO A 322 -3.40 -32.29 -11.48
CA PRO A 322 -4.85 -32.15 -11.56
C PRO A 322 -5.57 -33.50 -11.77
N GLN A 323 -5.09 -34.32 -12.71
CA GLN A 323 -5.66 -35.62 -13.06
C GLN A 323 -5.45 -36.65 -11.95
N ILE A 324 -4.25 -36.68 -11.35
CA ILE A 324 -3.95 -37.50 -10.16
C ILE A 324 -4.85 -37.09 -8.98
N LYS A 325 -5.01 -35.78 -8.75
CA LYS A 325 -5.92 -35.25 -7.72
C LYS A 325 -7.38 -35.59 -8.05
N ALA A 326 -7.78 -35.58 -9.31
CA ALA A 326 -9.12 -35.95 -9.76
C ALA A 326 -9.41 -37.45 -9.56
N PHE A 327 -8.46 -38.33 -9.88
CA PHE A 327 -8.58 -39.77 -9.60
C PHE A 327 -8.64 -40.04 -8.10
N ILE A 328 -7.65 -39.55 -7.34
CA ILE A 328 -7.58 -39.77 -5.89
C ILE A 328 -8.82 -39.18 -5.21
N LYS A 329 -9.14 -37.89 -5.43
CA LYS A 329 -10.20 -37.21 -4.66
C LYS A 329 -11.61 -37.45 -5.18
N ARG A 330 -11.80 -37.57 -6.51
CA ARG A 330 -13.12 -37.55 -7.17
C ARG A 330 -13.46 -38.85 -7.91
N ASN A 331 -12.57 -39.85 -7.94
CA ASN A 331 -12.72 -41.09 -8.72
C ASN A 331 -12.90 -40.89 -10.23
N ARG A 332 -12.47 -39.75 -10.75
CA ARG A 332 -12.59 -39.47 -12.18
C ARG A 332 -11.31 -39.93 -12.87
N GLY A 333 -11.46 -40.85 -13.82
CA GLY A 333 -10.37 -41.50 -14.54
C GLY A 333 -10.00 -42.87 -13.99
N SER A 334 -9.04 -43.52 -14.63
CA SER A 334 -8.48 -44.81 -14.22
C SER A 334 -6.98 -44.70 -14.00
N VAL A 335 -6.41 -45.61 -13.22
CA VAL A 335 -4.96 -45.71 -13.05
C VAL A 335 -4.26 -45.93 -14.40
N ALA A 336 -4.84 -46.75 -15.27
CA ALA A 336 -4.35 -46.97 -16.63
C ALA A 336 -4.32 -45.66 -17.46
N GLY A 337 -5.36 -44.84 -17.39
CA GLY A 337 -5.40 -43.56 -18.11
C GLY A 337 -4.38 -42.54 -17.59
N ILE A 338 -4.06 -42.55 -16.29
CA ILE A 338 -2.98 -41.70 -15.74
C ILE A 338 -1.61 -42.17 -16.23
N LEU A 339 -1.39 -43.49 -16.28
CA LEU A 339 -0.14 -44.05 -16.79
C LEU A 339 0.03 -43.78 -18.28
N GLU A 340 -1.03 -43.88 -19.08
CA GLU A 340 -1.00 -43.57 -20.51
C GLU A 340 -0.67 -42.09 -20.76
N LEU A 341 -1.27 -41.16 -19.99
CA LEU A 341 -0.92 -39.74 -20.07
C LEU A 341 0.54 -39.48 -19.69
N TYR A 342 1.06 -40.19 -18.70
CA TYR A 342 2.47 -40.08 -18.32
C TYR A 342 3.39 -40.64 -19.42
N GLU A 343 3.04 -41.77 -20.04
CA GLU A 343 3.78 -42.31 -21.17
C GLU A 343 3.76 -41.37 -22.37
N GLN A 344 2.61 -40.76 -22.69
CA GLN A 344 2.50 -39.72 -23.72
C GLN A 344 3.34 -38.49 -23.40
N GLN A 345 3.34 -38.02 -22.15
CA GLN A 345 4.17 -36.90 -21.73
C GLN A 345 5.65 -37.24 -21.83
N ARG A 346 6.04 -38.44 -21.42
CA ARG A 346 7.41 -38.92 -21.53
C ARG A 346 7.86 -39.01 -22.99
N GLN A 347 7.03 -39.57 -23.88
CA GLN A 347 7.30 -39.61 -25.32
C GLN A 347 7.39 -38.21 -25.91
N ALA A 348 6.51 -37.29 -25.51
CA ALA A 348 6.58 -35.88 -25.93
C ALA A 348 7.83 -35.18 -25.39
N ALA A 349 8.25 -35.47 -24.16
CA ALA A 349 9.46 -34.92 -23.55
C ALA A 349 10.72 -35.49 -24.22
N GLU A 350 10.74 -36.77 -24.56
CA GLU A 350 11.78 -37.44 -25.33
C GLU A 350 11.84 -36.88 -26.77
N ALA A 351 10.71 -36.67 -27.43
CA ALA A 351 10.62 -36.03 -28.74
C ALA A 351 11.09 -34.56 -28.69
N ALA A 352 10.69 -33.80 -27.67
CA ALA A 352 11.14 -32.43 -27.44
C ALA A 352 12.64 -32.37 -27.08
N ALA A 353 13.15 -33.35 -26.35
CA ALA A 353 14.58 -33.48 -26.06
C ALA A 353 15.36 -33.84 -27.34
N ALA A 354 14.82 -34.71 -28.20
CA ALA A 354 15.38 -35.04 -29.50
C ALA A 354 15.39 -33.82 -30.44
N LEU A 355 14.31 -33.04 -30.47
CA LEU A 355 14.25 -31.76 -31.20
C LEU A 355 15.27 -30.75 -30.66
N ARG A 356 15.39 -30.61 -29.34
CA ARG A 356 16.41 -29.76 -28.70
C ARG A 356 17.83 -30.23 -29.01
N ALA A 357 18.08 -31.53 -28.99
CA ALA A 357 19.37 -32.10 -29.35
C ALA A 357 19.69 -31.91 -30.84
N ALA A 358 18.69 -32.00 -31.71
CA ALA A 358 18.82 -31.71 -33.14
C ALA A 358 19.11 -30.22 -33.39
N ASP A 359 18.38 -29.31 -32.74
CA ASP A 359 18.64 -27.86 -32.83
C ASP A 359 20.01 -27.51 -32.25
N TYR A 360 20.41 -28.09 -31.11
CA TYR A 360 21.75 -27.90 -30.55
C TYR A 360 22.86 -28.35 -31.51
N LYS A 361 22.71 -29.53 -32.13
CA LYS A 361 23.64 -30.01 -33.17
C LYS A 361 23.64 -29.08 -34.39
N ALA A 362 22.49 -28.55 -34.81
CA ALA A 362 22.39 -27.59 -35.90
C ALA A 362 23.08 -26.26 -35.55
N ARG A 363 22.88 -25.73 -34.33
CA ARG A 363 23.55 -24.53 -33.81
C ARG A 363 25.06 -24.71 -33.74
N LEU A 364 25.54 -25.86 -33.27
CA LEU A 364 26.98 -26.19 -33.28
C LEU A 364 27.55 -26.17 -34.69
N LYS A 365 26.91 -26.84 -35.65
CA LYS A 365 27.33 -26.82 -37.06
C LYS A 365 27.32 -25.41 -37.66
N ARG A 366 26.27 -24.62 -37.40
CA ARG A 366 26.19 -23.20 -37.81
C ARG A 366 27.35 -22.40 -37.20
N ARG A 367 27.61 -22.57 -35.90
CA ARG A 367 28.71 -21.91 -35.19
C ARG A 367 30.07 -22.28 -35.75
N GLU A 368 30.35 -23.55 -35.98
CA GLU A 368 31.61 -24.01 -36.59
C GLU A 368 31.80 -23.40 -37.98
N LYS A 369 30.76 -23.45 -38.83
CA LYS A 369 30.78 -22.86 -40.17
C LYS A 369 31.01 -21.35 -40.14
N LEU A 370 30.33 -20.63 -39.24
CA LEU A 370 30.52 -19.19 -39.07
C LEU A 370 31.93 -18.87 -38.55
N MET A 371 32.42 -19.60 -37.53
CA MET A 371 33.75 -19.40 -36.95
C MET A 371 34.86 -19.60 -37.98
N GLY A 372 34.74 -20.61 -38.85
CA GLY A 372 35.68 -20.81 -39.97
C GLY A 372 35.71 -19.61 -40.90
N SER A 373 34.56 -19.10 -41.32
CA SER A 373 34.47 -17.92 -42.19
C SER A 373 34.94 -16.63 -41.52
N LEU A 374 34.62 -16.43 -40.23
CA LEU A 374 35.10 -15.27 -39.45
C LEU A 374 36.62 -15.30 -39.27
N PHE A 375 37.21 -16.48 -39.07
CA PHE A 375 38.66 -16.65 -39.00
C PHE A 375 39.32 -16.27 -40.32
N MET A 376 38.83 -16.81 -41.44
CA MET A 376 39.36 -16.47 -42.78
C MET A 376 39.18 -14.99 -43.14
N ALA A 377 38.15 -14.33 -42.61
CA ALA A 377 37.88 -12.90 -42.81
C ALA A 377 38.57 -11.97 -41.79
N ASN A 378 39.32 -12.49 -40.82
CA ASN A 378 39.91 -11.74 -39.70
C ASN A 378 38.88 -10.92 -38.87
N LEU A 379 37.73 -11.55 -38.60
CA LEU A 379 36.58 -11.01 -37.85
C LEU A 379 36.27 -11.81 -36.58
N THR A 380 37.22 -12.58 -36.05
CA THR A 380 37.01 -13.42 -34.84
C THR A 380 36.59 -12.61 -33.61
N SER A 381 37.06 -11.38 -33.48
CA SER A 381 36.66 -10.43 -32.42
C SER A 381 35.19 -9.98 -32.53
N GLU A 382 34.54 -10.19 -33.67
CA GLU A 382 33.16 -9.75 -33.94
C GLU A 382 32.12 -10.87 -33.72
N ARG A 383 32.55 -12.03 -33.21
CA ARG A 383 31.69 -13.22 -33.03
C ARG A 383 30.51 -13.01 -32.08
N GLU A 384 30.58 -12.02 -31.20
CA GLU A 384 29.54 -11.71 -30.18
C GLU A 384 28.61 -10.57 -30.65
N ARG A 385 28.74 -10.12 -31.90
CA ARG A 385 27.87 -9.09 -32.46
C ARG A 385 26.49 -9.66 -32.87
N PRO A 386 25.42 -8.84 -32.86
CA PRO A 386 24.07 -9.31 -33.13
C PRO A 386 23.90 -10.13 -34.43
N PRO A 387 24.50 -9.76 -35.58
CA PRO A 387 24.38 -10.58 -36.80
C PRO A 387 24.99 -11.99 -36.65
N ALA A 388 26.11 -12.12 -35.93
CA ALA A 388 26.73 -13.41 -35.66
C ALA A 388 25.88 -14.27 -34.71
N LEU A 389 25.32 -13.66 -33.66
CA LEU A 389 24.47 -14.35 -32.69
C LEU A 389 23.16 -14.83 -33.33
N ALA A 390 22.50 -13.99 -34.13
CA ALA A 390 21.26 -14.33 -34.86
C ALA A 390 21.47 -15.50 -35.84
N PHE A 391 22.62 -15.54 -36.52
CA PHE A 391 22.96 -16.67 -37.38
C PHE A 391 23.17 -17.97 -36.59
N VAL A 392 23.87 -17.90 -35.44
CA VAL A 392 24.11 -19.08 -34.60
C VAL A 392 22.82 -19.59 -33.98
N SER A 393 21.95 -18.71 -33.49
CA SER A 393 20.63 -19.07 -32.94
C SER A 393 19.69 -19.64 -34.01
N GLY A 394 19.87 -19.25 -35.28
CA GLY A 394 19.00 -19.64 -36.39
C GLY A 394 17.79 -18.72 -36.57
N GLU A 395 17.82 -17.53 -35.97
CA GLU A 395 16.75 -16.52 -36.02
C GLU A 395 16.71 -15.71 -37.34
N GLY A 396 17.55 -16.06 -38.32
CA GLY A 396 17.57 -15.43 -39.64
C GLY A 396 17.90 -16.41 -40.77
N SER A 397 17.40 -16.10 -41.97
CA SER A 397 17.68 -16.84 -43.22
C SER A 397 19.00 -16.44 -43.90
N GLN A 398 19.79 -15.57 -43.26
CA GLN A 398 21.01 -15.02 -43.85
C GLN A 398 22.05 -16.11 -44.11
N SER A 399 22.72 -16.02 -45.26
CA SER A 399 23.86 -16.89 -45.54
C SER A 399 25.08 -16.49 -44.70
N VAL A 400 26.03 -17.42 -44.47
CA VAL A 400 27.29 -17.10 -43.78
C VAL A 400 28.03 -15.94 -44.46
N ALA A 401 27.94 -15.85 -45.79
CA ALA A 401 28.56 -14.78 -46.56
C ALA A 401 27.91 -13.41 -46.28
N GLU A 402 26.58 -13.33 -46.17
CA GLU A 402 25.86 -12.11 -45.79
C GLU A 402 26.19 -11.65 -44.38
N VAL A 403 26.26 -12.59 -43.42
CA VAL A 403 26.64 -12.28 -42.03
C VAL A 403 28.06 -11.73 -41.98
N VAL A 404 29.01 -12.36 -42.68
CA VAL A 404 30.40 -11.89 -42.77
C VAL A 404 30.48 -10.53 -43.46
N ALA A 405 29.71 -10.29 -44.53
CA ALA A 405 29.66 -9.02 -45.22
C ALA A 405 29.11 -7.90 -44.33
N THR A 406 28.04 -8.18 -43.58
CA THR A 406 27.44 -7.25 -42.61
C THR A 406 28.43 -6.91 -41.50
N LEU A 407 29.07 -7.91 -40.89
CA LEU A 407 30.06 -7.70 -39.84
C LEU A 407 31.30 -6.94 -40.35
N ARG A 408 31.70 -7.17 -41.61
CA ARG A 408 32.77 -6.40 -42.25
C ARG A 408 32.37 -4.93 -42.44
N ALA A 409 31.15 -4.67 -42.93
CA ALA A 409 30.62 -3.32 -43.06
C ALA A 409 30.52 -2.62 -41.70
N ASP A 410 30.03 -3.30 -40.66
CA ASP A 410 29.94 -2.77 -39.29
C ASP A 410 31.32 -2.48 -38.68
N LYS A 411 32.30 -3.34 -38.93
CA LYS A 411 33.69 -3.12 -38.49
C LYS A 411 34.30 -1.91 -39.20
N ALA A 412 34.12 -1.80 -40.52
CA ALA A 412 34.59 -0.66 -41.30
C ALA A 412 33.92 0.64 -40.86
N ALA A 413 32.60 0.64 -40.61
CA ALA A 413 31.88 1.81 -40.11
C ALA A 413 32.38 2.27 -38.74
N ARG A 414 32.68 1.33 -37.82
CA ARG A 414 33.27 1.63 -36.51
C ARG A 414 34.70 2.15 -36.62
N GLN A 415 35.52 1.59 -37.51
CA GLN A 415 36.87 2.08 -37.77
C GLN A 415 36.82 3.51 -38.31
N ALA A 416 35.98 3.77 -39.32
CA ALA A 416 35.78 5.10 -39.87
C ALA A 416 35.28 6.10 -38.80
N LYS A 417 34.37 5.68 -37.90
CA LYS A 417 33.94 6.49 -36.75
C LYS A 417 35.10 6.79 -35.79
N ALA A 418 35.92 5.79 -35.45
CA ALA A 418 37.07 5.97 -34.57
C ALA A 418 38.12 6.90 -35.18
N GLU A 419 38.40 6.76 -36.48
CA GLU A 419 39.30 7.64 -37.23
C GLU A 419 38.78 9.08 -37.29
N ARG A 420 37.48 9.29 -37.54
CA ARG A 420 36.86 10.62 -37.50
C ARG A 420 36.93 11.24 -36.10
N ALA A 421 36.63 10.46 -35.07
CA ALA A 421 36.69 10.89 -33.68
C ALA A 421 38.12 11.27 -33.26
N GLU A 422 39.12 10.49 -33.66
CA GLU A 422 40.52 10.80 -33.39
C GLU A 422 41.00 12.02 -34.18
N ARG A 423 40.59 12.15 -35.46
CA ARG A 423 40.89 13.34 -36.28
C ARG A 423 40.32 14.61 -35.65
N VAL A 424 39.04 14.61 -35.24
CA VAL A 424 38.44 15.79 -34.58
C VAL A 424 39.12 16.06 -33.24
N LYS A 425 39.41 15.03 -32.44
CA LYS A 425 40.14 15.18 -31.18
C LYS A 425 41.50 15.83 -31.40
N GLN A 426 42.28 15.39 -32.39
CA GLN A 426 43.58 15.98 -32.71
C GLN A 426 43.47 17.45 -33.15
N LEU A 427 42.48 17.78 -34.00
CA LEU A 427 42.26 19.17 -34.42
C LEU A 427 41.80 20.07 -33.27
N LEU A 428 40.93 19.58 -32.39
CA LEU A 428 40.52 20.31 -31.19
C LEU A 428 41.68 20.48 -30.21
N ALA A 429 42.52 19.45 -30.02
CA ALA A 429 43.71 19.50 -29.18
C ALA A 429 44.72 20.54 -29.67
N ALA A 430 44.98 20.58 -30.98
CA ALA A 430 45.90 21.54 -31.61
C ALA A 430 45.49 23.01 -31.36
N GLU A 431 44.21 23.27 -31.08
CA GLU A 431 43.68 24.61 -30.82
C GLU A 431 43.28 24.87 -29.36
N GLY A 432 43.52 23.91 -28.46
CA GLY A 432 43.11 23.99 -27.06
C GLY A 432 41.58 24.02 -26.86
N LEU A 433 40.82 23.36 -27.76
CA LEU A 433 39.36 23.32 -27.78
C LEU A 433 38.76 22.00 -27.25
N GLU A 434 39.57 21.14 -26.62
CA GLU A 434 39.14 19.80 -26.18
C GLU A 434 37.90 19.82 -25.26
N GLY A 435 37.81 20.83 -24.39
CA GLY A 435 36.68 21.01 -23.46
C GLY A 435 35.33 21.30 -24.14
N TYR A 436 35.34 21.62 -25.44
CA TYR A 436 34.13 21.92 -26.22
C TYR A 436 33.63 20.75 -27.06
N ARG A 437 34.34 19.62 -27.08
CA ARG A 437 34.00 18.44 -27.91
C ARG A 437 32.55 17.97 -27.76
N GLY A 438 32.01 18.04 -26.54
CA GLY A 438 30.63 17.64 -26.24
C GLY A 438 29.58 18.77 -26.32
N ARG A 439 30.00 20.01 -26.60
CA ARG A 439 29.11 21.19 -26.58
C ARG A 439 28.66 21.64 -27.96
N VAL A 440 29.28 21.12 -29.01
CA VAL A 440 29.06 21.55 -30.40
C VAL A 440 28.41 20.41 -31.18
N PRO A 441 27.16 20.57 -31.67
CA PRO A 441 26.43 19.49 -32.34
C PRO A 441 27.13 18.95 -33.60
N SER A 442 27.82 19.80 -34.35
CA SER A 442 28.55 19.37 -35.56
C SER A 442 29.73 18.45 -35.28
N VAL A 443 30.35 18.53 -34.10
CA VAL A 443 31.38 17.55 -33.68
C VAL A 443 30.75 16.17 -33.58
N ALA A 444 29.64 16.03 -32.88
CA ALA A 444 28.94 14.76 -32.75
C ALA A 444 28.40 14.24 -34.09
N ALA A 445 27.88 15.12 -34.95
CA ALA A 445 27.42 14.75 -36.29
C ALA A 445 28.56 14.21 -37.15
N PHE A 446 29.71 14.89 -37.18
CA PHE A 446 30.86 14.42 -37.94
C PHE A 446 31.42 13.10 -37.38
N GLU A 447 31.59 12.97 -36.07
CA GLU A 447 32.08 11.72 -35.45
C GLU A 447 31.17 10.54 -35.78
N ASN A 448 29.86 10.67 -35.54
CA ASN A 448 28.93 9.55 -35.63
C ASN A 448 28.57 9.17 -37.07
N SER A 449 28.21 10.14 -37.91
CA SER A 449 27.69 9.88 -39.25
C SER A 449 28.61 10.37 -40.38
N GLY A 450 29.67 11.12 -40.07
CA GLY A 450 30.52 11.74 -41.09
C GLY A 450 29.85 12.89 -41.83
N VAL A 451 28.72 13.40 -41.32
CA VAL A 451 28.04 14.57 -41.88
C VAL A 451 28.86 15.82 -41.56
N GLY A 452 29.19 16.60 -42.60
CA GLY A 452 30.04 17.80 -42.50
C GLY A 452 31.53 17.49 -42.67
N SER A 453 32.39 18.39 -42.20
CA SER A 453 33.84 18.20 -42.17
C SER A 453 34.40 18.44 -40.77
N ALA A 454 35.56 17.85 -40.49
CA ALA A 454 36.25 18.06 -39.21
C ALA A 454 36.61 19.55 -39.04
N GLU A 455 36.96 20.23 -40.13
CA GLU A 455 37.29 21.65 -40.16
C GLU A 455 36.06 22.53 -39.87
N ALA A 456 34.88 22.18 -40.40
CA ALA A 456 33.63 22.88 -40.10
C ALA A 456 33.25 22.73 -38.62
N ALA A 457 33.41 21.53 -38.06
CA ALA A 457 33.17 21.27 -36.63
C ALA A 457 34.13 22.06 -35.73
N VAL A 458 35.41 22.12 -36.10
CA VAL A 458 36.41 22.94 -35.39
C VAL A 458 36.11 24.44 -35.52
N ALA A 459 35.71 24.91 -36.70
CA ALA A 459 35.31 26.31 -36.92
C ALA A 459 34.09 26.71 -36.08
N GLU A 460 33.06 25.86 -36.00
CA GLU A 460 31.91 26.08 -35.11
C GLU A 460 32.35 26.05 -33.64
N THR A 461 33.30 25.18 -33.28
CA THR A 461 33.87 25.13 -31.93
C THR A 461 34.62 26.42 -31.57
N ARG A 462 35.39 27.00 -32.51
CA ARG A 462 36.01 28.32 -32.32
C ARG A 462 34.94 29.40 -32.12
N ALA A 463 33.91 29.42 -32.96
CA ALA A 463 32.82 30.39 -32.83
C ALA A 463 32.11 30.26 -31.48
N GLN A 464 31.91 29.03 -30.97
CA GLN A 464 31.34 28.79 -29.66
C GLN A 464 32.25 29.27 -28.52
N ARG A 465 33.56 28.98 -28.57
CA ARG A 465 34.54 29.50 -27.61
C ARG A 465 34.53 31.03 -27.60
N ASP A 466 34.52 31.66 -28.77
CA ASP A 466 34.59 33.11 -28.88
C ASP A 466 33.28 33.77 -28.39
N ARG A 467 32.11 33.13 -28.59
CA ARG A 467 30.84 33.52 -27.95
C ARG A 467 30.90 33.42 -26.43
N GLU A 468 31.41 32.31 -25.89
CA GLU A 468 31.55 32.14 -24.43
C GLU A 468 32.54 33.14 -23.84
N LYS A 469 33.70 33.37 -24.47
CA LYS A 469 34.65 34.42 -24.06
C LYS A 469 34.00 35.80 -24.10
N GLY A 470 33.24 36.11 -25.14
CA GLY A 470 32.48 37.34 -25.25
C GLY A 470 31.43 37.48 -24.14
N SER A 471 30.71 36.41 -23.82
CA SER A 471 29.73 36.37 -22.73
C SER A 471 30.39 36.57 -21.37
N VAL A 472 31.51 35.90 -21.09
CA VAL A 472 32.28 36.07 -19.85
C VAL A 472 32.81 37.50 -19.73
N ALA A 473 33.35 38.08 -20.80
CA ALA A 473 33.82 39.46 -20.81
C ALA A 473 32.69 40.46 -20.56
N ARG A 474 31.54 40.30 -21.23
CA ARG A 474 30.34 41.12 -21.01
C ARG A 474 29.80 40.96 -19.59
N SER A 475 29.75 39.74 -19.07
CA SER A 475 29.35 39.46 -17.69
C SER A 475 30.26 40.16 -16.69
N ALA A 476 31.58 40.08 -16.86
CA ALA A 476 32.52 40.76 -15.97
C ALA A 476 32.35 42.29 -16.04
N ALA A 477 32.21 42.85 -17.24
CA ALA A 477 32.01 44.29 -17.45
C ALA A 477 30.69 44.79 -16.83
N ILE A 478 29.55 44.18 -17.18
CA ILE A 478 28.23 44.57 -16.68
C ILE A 478 28.13 44.35 -15.16
N CYS A 479 28.70 43.27 -14.60
CA CYS A 479 28.69 43.04 -13.15
C CYS A 479 29.49 44.12 -12.41
N ALA A 480 30.68 44.47 -12.88
CA ALA A 480 31.47 45.55 -12.30
C ALA A 480 30.73 46.90 -12.39
N ARG A 481 30.02 47.15 -13.51
CA ARG A 481 29.22 48.36 -13.69
C ARG A 481 28.00 48.41 -12.77
N LEU A 482 27.26 47.31 -12.66
CA LEU A 482 26.14 47.19 -11.72
C LEU A 482 26.63 47.33 -10.27
N GLU A 483 27.79 46.77 -9.91
CA GLU A 483 28.39 46.91 -8.59
C GLU A 483 28.75 48.37 -8.28
N ALA A 484 29.39 49.08 -9.21
CA ALA A 484 29.72 50.49 -9.07
C ALA A 484 28.50 51.39 -8.87
N GLU A 485 27.33 50.97 -9.36
CA GLU A 485 26.05 51.69 -9.22
C GLU A 485 25.16 51.16 -8.08
N GLY A 486 25.62 50.16 -7.31
CA GLY A 486 24.85 49.56 -6.22
C GLY A 486 23.65 48.70 -6.67
N LEU A 487 23.71 48.16 -7.90
CA LEU A 487 22.66 47.39 -8.56
C LEU A 487 22.97 45.88 -8.62
N GLN A 488 23.78 45.34 -7.71
CA GLN A 488 24.22 43.93 -7.74
C GLN A 488 23.01 42.95 -7.75
N GLY A 489 21.90 43.33 -7.12
CA GLY A 489 20.66 42.54 -7.11
C GLY A 489 19.95 42.42 -8.46
N GLN A 490 20.31 43.22 -9.47
CA GLN A 490 19.66 43.27 -10.79
C GLN A 490 20.41 42.50 -11.88
N HIS A 491 21.44 41.72 -11.54
CA HIS A 491 22.22 40.94 -12.51
C HIS A 491 21.39 39.89 -13.28
N HIS A 492 20.21 39.52 -12.76
CA HIS A 492 19.26 38.61 -13.38
C HIS A 492 18.14 39.32 -14.16
N ASP A 493 18.18 40.64 -14.29
CA ASP A 493 17.24 41.34 -15.15
C ASP A 493 17.29 40.78 -16.59
N ALA A 494 16.15 40.73 -17.26
CA ALA A 494 16.04 40.12 -18.58
C ALA A 494 16.94 40.83 -19.61
N ALA A 495 17.06 42.16 -19.55
CA ALA A 495 17.91 42.93 -20.46
C ALA A 495 19.40 42.71 -20.17
N VAL A 496 19.79 42.62 -18.89
CA VAL A 496 21.16 42.29 -18.46
C VAL A 496 21.54 40.89 -18.94
N THR A 497 20.65 39.91 -18.75
CA THR A 497 20.88 38.53 -19.17
C THR A 497 20.99 38.40 -20.69
N ALA A 498 20.13 39.09 -21.46
CA ALA A 498 20.20 39.12 -22.92
C ALA A 498 21.54 39.73 -23.40
N TYR A 499 21.95 40.85 -22.80
CA TYR A 499 23.24 41.47 -23.09
C TYR A 499 24.42 40.52 -22.79
N ILE A 500 24.43 39.83 -21.64
CA ILE A 500 25.48 38.87 -21.29
C ILE A 500 25.51 37.71 -22.30
N CYS A 501 24.39 37.04 -22.50
CA CYS A 501 24.32 35.79 -23.24
C CYS A 501 24.54 35.98 -24.75
N SER A 502 23.82 36.90 -25.38
CA SER A 502 23.83 37.08 -26.84
C SER A 502 24.50 38.37 -27.31
N GLY A 503 24.76 39.32 -26.40
CA GLY A 503 25.23 40.66 -26.80
C GLY A 503 24.12 41.49 -27.44
N GLU A 504 22.85 41.13 -27.23
CA GLU A 504 21.71 41.91 -27.69
C GLU A 504 21.61 43.23 -26.88
N GLY A 505 21.51 44.36 -27.58
CA GLY A 505 21.46 45.69 -26.98
C GLY A 505 22.84 46.29 -26.70
N SER A 506 22.86 47.40 -25.95
CA SER A 506 24.10 48.02 -25.45
C SER A 506 24.23 47.81 -23.94
N GLU A 507 25.46 47.91 -23.43
CA GLU A 507 25.71 47.85 -21.98
C GLU A 507 24.90 48.93 -21.25
N GLU A 508 24.83 50.14 -21.81
CA GLU A 508 24.06 51.25 -21.25
C GLU A 508 22.56 50.96 -21.23
N ALA A 509 22.02 50.29 -22.26
CA ALA A 509 20.60 49.91 -22.28
C ALA A 509 20.29 48.88 -21.19
N ALA A 510 21.17 47.89 -20.98
CA ALA A 510 21.04 46.91 -19.91
C ALA A 510 21.15 47.55 -18.52
N VAL A 511 22.10 48.47 -18.31
CA VAL A 511 22.22 49.23 -17.06
C VAL A 511 21.02 50.14 -16.82
N ALA A 512 20.49 50.80 -17.86
CA ALA A 512 19.29 51.63 -17.76
C ALA A 512 18.05 50.80 -17.38
N ALA A 513 17.90 49.59 -17.95
CA ALA A 513 16.86 48.65 -17.56
C ALA A 513 17.02 48.21 -16.09
N ALA A 514 18.23 47.87 -15.66
CA ALA A 514 18.53 47.53 -14.28
C ALA A 514 18.23 48.68 -13.30
N ARG A 515 18.52 49.94 -13.66
CA ARG A 515 18.11 51.12 -12.88
C ARG A 515 16.60 51.24 -12.80
N GLY A 516 15.88 51.05 -13.90
CA GLY A 516 14.42 51.06 -13.94
C GLY A 516 13.81 49.97 -13.05
N ALA A 517 14.36 48.76 -13.11
CA ALA A 517 13.95 47.64 -12.26
C ALA A 517 14.25 47.90 -10.77
N ALA A 518 15.43 48.42 -10.45
CA ALA A 518 15.78 48.79 -9.07
C ALA A 518 14.90 49.93 -8.53
N ALA A 519 14.61 50.95 -9.33
CA ALA A 519 13.71 52.04 -8.94
C ALA A 519 12.27 51.53 -8.72
N ALA A 520 11.77 50.63 -9.57
CA ALA A 520 10.47 50.00 -9.39
C ALA A 520 10.42 49.11 -8.14
N ALA A 521 11.49 48.34 -7.87
CA ALA A 521 11.61 47.52 -6.68
C ALA A 521 11.70 48.37 -5.40
N ALA A 522 12.45 49.47 -5.41
CA ALA A 522 12.53 50.43 -4.32
C ALA A 522 11.16 51.07 -4.06
N ALA A 523 10.48 51.55 -5.10
CA ALA A 523 9.12 52.10 -4.97
C ALA A 523 8.11 51.08 -4.44
N ALA A 524 8.21 49.81 -4.85
CA ALA A 524 7.39 48.74 -4.31
C ALA A 524 7.71 48.45 -2.83
N ALA A 525 8.99 48.44 -2.44
CA ALA A 525 9.41 48.28 -1.06
C ALA A 525 8.93 49.45 -0.18
N ASP A 526 9.08 50.68 -0.64
CA ASP A 526 8.57 51.88 0.05
C ASP A 526 7.05 51.82 0.20
N ALA A 527 6.33 51.39 -0.84
CA ALA A 527 4.88 51.19 -0.75
C ALA A 527 4.50 50.10 0.27
N VAL A 528 5.24 48.99 0.35
CA VAL A 528 5.06 47.94 1.37
C VAL A 528 5.31 48.49 2.77
N VAL A 529 6.38 49.27 2.97
CA VAL A 529 6.72 49.90 4.26
C VAL A 529 5.65 50.92 4.65
N ALA A 530 5.20 51.77 3.73
CA ALA A 530 4.14 52.75 3.96
C ALA A 530 2.82 52.05 4.33
N ARG A 531 2.43 50.99 3.61
CA ARG A 531 1.23 50.20 3.91
C ARG A 531 1.33 49.48 5.26
N ARG A 532 2.49 48.88 5.57
CA ARG A 532 2.76 48.26 6.88
C ARG A 532 2.66 49.28 8.00
N THR A 533 3.28 50.44 7.84
CA THR A 533 3.24 51.54 8.83
C THR A 533 1.80 51.98 9.05
N ARG A 534 1.05 52.23 7.97
CA ARG A 534 -0.36 52.62 8.03
C ARG A 534 -1.24 51.59 8.74
N VAL A 535 -1.11 50.30 8.41
CA VAL A 535 -1.90 49.25 9.08
C VAL A 535 -1.49 49.10 10.53
N ASN A 536 -0.20 49.17 10.86
CA ASN A 536 0.26 49.10 12.24
C ASN A 536 -0.28 50.27 13.08
N GLU A 537 -0.26 51.51 12.58
CA GLU A 537 -0.86 52.67 13.26
C GLU A 537 -2.35 52.48 13.54
N LEU A 538 -3.11 51.93 12.57
CA LEU A 538 -4.53 51.66 12.75
C LEU A 538 -4.78 50.51 13.74
N LEU A 539 -3.95 49.46 13.72
CA LEU A 539 -4.03 48.37 14.69
C LEU A 539 -3.64 48.82 16.10
N ALA A 540 -2.65 49.70 16.23
CA ALA A 540 -2.21 50.30 17.48
C ALA A 540 -3.32 51.14 18.12
N ALA A 541 -3.99 51.96 17.32
CA ALA A 541 -5.10 52.80 17.77
C ALA A 541 -6.29 52.01 18.34
N GLU A 542 -6.38 50.71 18.05
CA GLU A 542 -7.44 49.81 18.50
C GLU A 542 -6.95 48.68 19.42
N ASP A 543 -5.69 48.74 19.87
CA ASP A 543 -5.06 47.71 20.70
C ASP A 543 -5.08 46.29 20.08
N LEU A 544 -5.01 46.19 18.74
CA LEU A 544 -5.10 44.94 17.98
C LEU A 544 -3.75 44.35 17.53
N GLU A 545 -2.62 45.00 17.81
CA GLU A 545 -1.29 44.60 17.35
C GLU A 545 -0.93 43.14 17.75
N GLY A 546 -1.27 42.76 18.98
CA GLY A 546 -1.05 41.41 19.49
C GLY A 546 -1.89 40.35 18.78
N CYS A 547 -3.09 40.72 18.34
CA CYS A 547 -3.97 39.81 17.59
C CYS A 547 -3.46 39.59 16.16
N ALA A 548 -3.11 40.69 15.48
CA ALA A 548 -2.59 40.64 14.11
C ALA A 548 -1.31 39.81 14.00
N SER A 549 -0.38 39.97 14.94
CA SER A 549 0.89 39.24 14.96
C SER A 549 0.72 37.74 15.29
N ARG A 550 -0.23 37.39 16.17
CA ARG A 550 -0.41 36.01 16.64
C ARG A 550 -1.22 35.13 15.69
N TYR A 551 -2.24 35.67 15.04
CA TYR A 551 -3.20 34.87 14.27
C TYR A 551 -3.09 35.06 12.75
N GLY A 552 -2.50 36.17 12.32
CA GLY A 552 -2.27 36.51 10.91
C GLY A 552 -3.57 36.61 10.12
N ALA A 553 -4.09 37.83 9.93
CA ALA A 553 -5.22 38.04 9.02
C ALA A 553 -4.70 38.09 7.57
N PRO A 554 -5.15 37.20 6.65
CA PRO A 554 -4.70 37.20 5.26
C PRO A 554 -4.84 38.57 4.58
N ALA A 555 -5.94 39.28 4.85
CA ALA A 555 -6.19 40.63 4.34
C ALA A 555 -5.10 41.65 4.71
N VAL A 556 -4.46 41.54 5.89
CA VAL A 556 -3.33 42.39 6.29
C VAL A 556 -2.11 42.08 5.44
N HIS A 557 -1.82 40.80 5.23
CA HIS A 557 -0.68 40.38 4.42
C HIS A 557 -0.85 40.79 2.96
N ASP A 558 -2.04 40.62 2.39
CA ASP A 558 -2.35 40.98 1.01
C ASP A 558 -2.30 42.50 0.82
N PHE A 559 -2.93 43.28 1.72
CA PHE A 559 -2.81 44.73 1.68
C PHE A 559 -1.35 45.20 1.77
N ILE A 560 -0.55 44.68 2.71
CA ILE A 560 0.85 45.09 2.85
C ILE A 560 1.66 44.72 1.60
N ARG A 561 1.58 43.47 1.14
CA ARG A 561 2.43 42.92 0.09
C ARG A 561 2.00 43.36 -1.30
N THR A 562 0.74 43.15 -1.67
CA THR A 562 0.23 43.40 -3.04
C THR A 562 -0.50 44.73 -3.15
N GLY A 563 -0.96 45.31 -2.05
CA GLY A 563 -1.81 46.50 -2.08
C GLY A 563 -3.26 46.19 -2.41
N GLU A 564 -3.66 44.92 -2.42
CA GLU A 564 -5.04 44.51 -2.63
C GLU A 564 -5.88 44.82 -1.38
N GLY A 565 -7.04 45.46 -1.59
CA GLY A 565 -7.94 45.88 -0.51
C GLY A 565 -7.62 47.25 0.08
N THR A 566 -8.24 47.58 1.22
CA THR A 566 -8.00 48.84 1.95
C THR A 566 -7.43 48.56 3.33
N ALA A 567 -6.73 49.53 3.91
CA ALA A 567 -6.20 49.41 5.27
C ALA A 567 -7.34 49.20 6.29
N GLU A 568 -8.48 49.84 6.09
CA GLU A 568 -9.68 49.71 6.92
C GLU A 568 -10.29 48.31 6.82
N ALA A 569 -10.31 47.70 5.63
CA ALA A 569 -10.77 46.33 5.44
C ALA A 569 -9.83 45.33 6.13
N ALA A 570 -8.52 45.57 6.07
CA ALA A 570 -7.52 44.76 6.76
C ALA A 570 -7.69 44.84 8.29
N VAL A 571 -7.89 46.05 8.84
CA VAL A 571 -8.14 46.27 10.27
C VAL A 571 -9.48 45.65 10.70
N ALA A 572 -10.55 45.80 9.91
CA ALA A 572 -11.84 45.16 10.17
C ALA A 572 -11.73 43.62 10.19
N ALA A 573 -10.90 43.03 9.32
CA ALA A 573 -10.61 41.60 9.37
C ALA A 573 -9.92 41.20 10.67
N VAL A 574 -8.96 42.00 11.17
CA VAL A 574 -8.31 41.75 12.48
C VAL A 574 -9.29 41.92 13.64
N ARG A 575 -10.20 42.91 13.61
CA ARG A 575 -11.28 43.04 14.61
C ARG A 575 -12.12 41.77 14.67
N ALA A 576 -12.57 41.27 13.52
CA ALA A 576 -13.36 40.04 13.47
C ALA A 576 -12.58 38.83 14.01
N VAL A 577 -11.27 38.75 13.77
CA VAL A 577 -10.39 37.73 14.38
C VAL A 577 -10.29 37.91 15.89
N ALA A 578 -10.12 39.13 16.39
CA ALA A 578 -10.05 39.43 17.83
C ALA A 578 -11.36 39.09 18.55
N GLU A 579 -12.51 39.47 17.97
CA GLU A 579 -13.83 39.11 18.46
C GLU A 579 -13.98 37.58 18.56
N ARG A 580 -13.66 36.84 17.49
CA ARG A 580 -13.69 35.37 17.50
C ARG A 580 -12.71 34.77 18.51
N CYS A 581 -11.52 35.33 18.67
CA CYS A 581 -10.54 34.93 19.70
C CYS A 581 -11.12 35.08 21.10
N THR A 582 -11.72 36.23 21.41
CA THR A 582 -12.32 36.48 22.74
C THR A 582 -13.51 35.56 23.00
N ALA A 583 -14.38 35.38 22.00
CA ALA A 583 -15.53 34.48 22.08
C ALA A 583 -15.09 33.03 22.34
N ILE A 584 -14.20 32.48 21.50
CA ILE A 584 -13.76 31.09 21.67
C ILE A 584 -12.93 30.90 22.96
N ALA A 585 -12.16 31.90 23.39
CA ALA A 585 -11.42 31.83 24.65
C ALA A 585 -12.34 31.79 25.86
N ALA A 586 -13.42 32.59 25.87
CA ALA A 586 -14.43 32.55 26.92
C ALA A 586 -15.15 31.19 26.95
N CYS A 587 -15.52 30.64 25.79
CA CYS A 587 -16.15 29.32 25.68
C CYS A 587 -15.21 28.18 26.11
N LEU A 588 -13.93 28.22 25.70
CA LEU A 588 -12.94 27.25 26.17
C LEU A 588 -12.68 27.39 27.68
N GLN A 589 -12.72 28.62 28.22
CA GLN A 589 -12.52 28.86 29.64
C GLN A 589 -13.67 28.33 30.50
N SER A 590 -14.92 28.57 30.09
CA SER A 590 -16.09 28.05 30.81
C SER A 590 -16.13 26.52 30.84
N GLU A 591 -15.48 25.86 29.87
CA GLU A 591 -15.35 24.40 29.81
C GLU A 591 -14.03 23.85 30.39
N GLY A 592 -13.11 24.70 30.86
CA GLY A 592 -11.81 24.26 31.37
C GLY A 592 -10.88 23.67 30.30
N LEU A 593 -11.00 24.14 29.05
CA LEU A 593 -10.29 23.68 27.86
C LEU A 593 -9.25 24.69 27.34
N GLN A 594 -8.79 25.62 28.17
CA GLN A 594 -7.92 26.72 27.72
C GLN A 594 -6.61 26.22 27.08
N GLN A 595 -6.06 25.10 27.56
CA GLN A 595 -4.85 24.52 26.98
C GLN A 595 -5.03 24.02 25.53
N TYR A 596 -6.25 23.86 25.04
CA TYR A 596 -6.55 23.36 23.69
C TYR A 596 -6.82 24.47 22.66
N ASN A 597 -6.47 25.71 22.97
CA ASN A 597 -6.57 26.86 22.06
C ASN A 597 -5.74 26.70 20.75
N HIS A 598 -4.76 25.79 20.74
CA HIS A 598 -3.89 25.50 19.61
C HIS A 598 -4.44 24.42 18.67
N VAL A 599 -5.60 23.82 18.97
CA VAL A 599 -6.24 22.83 18.09
C VAL A 599 -6.55 23.47 16.74
N ALA A 600 -6.24 22.77 15.64
CA ALA A 600 -6.32 23.34 14.29
C ALA A 600 -7.70 23.94 13.96
N ALA A 601 -8.80 23.27 14.33
CA ALA A 601 -10.16 23.79 14.12
C ALA A 601 -10.44 25.09 14.90
N VAL A 602 -9.84 25.27 16.09
CA VAL A 602 -9.93 26.52 16.86
C VAL A 602 -9.20 27.64 16.11
N GLN A 603 -8.00 27.35 15.58
CA GLN A 603 -7.23 28.32 14.79
C GLN A 603 -7.92 28.68 13.47
N GLN A 604 -8.57 27.71 12.83
CA GLN A 604 -9.37 27.93 11.62
C GLN A 604 -10.57 28.83 11.90
N TYR A 605 -11.38 28.54 12.93
CA TYR A 605 -12.49 29.41 13.34
C TYR A 605 -12.01 30.84 13.63
N VAL A 606 -10.92 31.00 14.39
CA VAL A 606 -10.33 32.31 14.68
C VAL A 606 -10.01 33.08 13.38
N ARG A 607 -9.39 32.42 12.40
CA ARG A 607 -9.09 33.00 11.07
C ARG A 607 -10.34 33.28 10.20
N GLY A 608 -11.50 32.75 10.59
CA GLY A 608 -12.76 32.88 9.85
C GLY A 608 -13.11 31.66 9.00
N ASP A 609 -12.29 30.62 9.04
CA ASP A 609 -12.51 29.36 8.32
C ASP A 609 -13.21 28.36 9.25
N GLY A 610 -14.54 28.25 9.17
CA GLY A 610 -15.32 27.27 9.95
C GLY A 610 -16.15 27.87 11.10
N SER A 611 -16.77 27.00 11.90
CA SER A 611 -17.73 27.40 12.94
C SER A 611 -17.20 27.23 14.35
N GLU A 612 -17.74 28.04 15.27
CA GLU A 612 -17.42 27.98 16.70
C GLU A 612 -17.74 26.61 17.30
N GLU A 613 -18.88 26.05 16.91
CA GLU A 613 -19.32 24.73 17.33
C GLU A 613 -18.33 23.63 16.92
N ALA A 614 -17.79 23.71 15.69
CA ALA A 614 -16.79 22.76 15.21
C ALA A 614 -15.46 22.92 15.97
N ALA A 615 -15.06 24.14 16.28
CA ALA A 615 -13.87 24.44 17.09
C ALA A 615 -13.99 23.88 18.51
N LEU A 616 -15.11 24.14 19.19
CA LEU A 616 -15.37 23.62 20.55
C LEU A 616 -15.49 22.10 20.56
N ALA A 617 -16.20 21.51 19.60
CA ALA A 617 -16.29 20.05 19.46
C ALA A 617 -14.90 19.41 19.26
N ALA A 618 -14.04 20.03 18.45
CA ALA A 618 -12.68 19.56 18.24
C ALA A 618 -11.80 19.71 19.50
N ALA A 619 -11.96 20.79 20.27
CA ALA A 619 -11.26 21.00 21.53
C ALA A 619 -11.67 19.98 22.59
N ARG A 620 -12.98 19.73 22.76
CA ARG A 620 -13.52 18.68 23.64
C ARG A 620 -12.98 17.31 23.24
N ALA A 621 -13.04 16.97 21.95
CA ALA A 621 -12.49 15.71 21.45
C ALA A 621 -10.97 15.58 21.66
N ALA A 622 -10.21 16.69 21.55
CA ALA A 622 -8.79 16.69 21.87
C ALA A 622 -8.54 16.46 23.37
N ALA A 623 -9.33 17.08 24.25
CA ALA A 623 -9.24 16.89 25.69
C ALA A 623 -9.56 15.48 26.13
N GLU A 624 -10.65 14.92 25.61
CA GLU A 624 -11.02 13.53 25.82
C GLU A 624 -9.92 12.57 25.35
N ARG A 625 -9.32 12.84 24.17
CA ARG A 625 -8.19 12.05 23.69
C ARG A 625 -7.00 12.12 24.65
N VAL A 626 -6.58 13.29 25.11
CA VAL A 626 -5.46 13.40 26.06
C VAL A 626 -5.73 12.63 27.35
N GLN A 627 -6.94 12.73 27.91
CA GLN A 627 -7.32 11.96 29.10
C GLN A 627 -7.28 10.44 28.83
N GLN A 628 -7.79 10.00 27.68
CA GLN A 628 -7.74 8.59 27.27
C GLN A 628 -6.30 8.10 27.11
N VAL A 629 -5.42 8.87 26.48
CA VAL A 629 -4.00 8.55 26.30
C VAL A 629 -3.31 8.44 27.67
N GLN A 630 -3.54 9.40 28.58
CA GLN A 630 -2.98 9.36 29.93
C GLN A 630 -3.48 8.15 30.73
N ALA A 631 -4.78 7.85 30.67
CA ALA A 631 -5.35 6.68 31.34
C ALA A 631 -4.77 5.37 30.81
N ARG A 632 -4.66 5.21 29.48
CA ARG A 632 -4.05 4.03 28.85
C ARG A 632 -2.58 3.91 29.20
N ARG A 633 -1.82 5.02 29.16
CA ARG A 633 -0.41 5.03 29.53
C ARG A 633 -0.21 4.64 31.00
N ALA A 634 -1.03 5.15 31.91
CA ALA A 634 -0.99 4.78 33.32
C ALA A 634 -1.30 3.29 33.52
N SER A 635 -2.33 2.77 32.84
CA SER A 635 -2.72 1.36 32.90
C SER A 635 -1.61 0.42 32.40
N ILE A 636 -1.02 0.74 31.26
CA ILE A 636 0.14 0.02 30.71
C ILE A 636 1.32 0.10 31.67
N THR A 637 1.65 1.28 32.19
CA THR A 637 2.79 1.45 33.11
C THR A 637 2.60 0.62 34.39
N GLY A 638 1.39 0.60 34.97
CA GLY A 638 1.06 -0.24 36.11
C GLY A 638 1.17 -1.73 35.80
N SER A 639 0.72 -2.14 34.61
CA SER A 639 0.81 -3.54 34.16
C SER A 639 2.26 -3.98 33.89
N LEU A 640 3.10 -3.10 33.33
CA LEU A 640 4.52 -3.37 33.11
C LEU A 640 5.28 -3.52 34.44
N ALA A 641 4.95 -2.70 35.43
CA ALA A 641 5.53 -2.83 36.77
C ALA A 641 5.21 -4.18 37.41
N LEU A 642 3.99 -4.70 37.22
CA LEU A 642 3.58 -6.03 37.71
C LEU A 642 4.28 -7.19 36.98
N MET A 643 4.73 -6.98 35.74
CA MET A 643 5.42 -7.99 34.96
C MET A 643 6.91 -8.16 35.32
N ALA A 644 7.39 -7.46 36.37
CA ALA A 644 8.79 -7.46 36.79
C ALA A 644 9.76 -7.16 35.64
N ALA A 645 9.35 -6.29 34.71
CA ALA A 645 10.21 -5.76 33.65
C ALA A 645 11.17 -4.72 34.25
N GLU A 646 12.00 -5.14 35.21
CA GLU A 646 12.95 -4.27 35.89
C GLU A 646 13.94 -3.70 34.86
N GLY A 647 13.85 -2.38 34.66
CA GLY A 647 14.75 -1.61 33.79
C GLY A 647 14.19 -1.21 32.42
N GLU A 648 13.06 -1.77 31.97
CA GLU A 648 12.47 -1.41 30.67
C GLU A 648 11.41 -0.31 30.82
N THR A 649 11.66 0.84 30.18
CA THR A 649 10.71 1.96 30.18
C THR A 649 9.64 1.78 29.10
N PHE A 650 8.48 2.42 29.28
CA PHE A 650 7.45 2.51 28.23
C PHE A 650 8.02 2.94 26.87
N HIS A 651 9.01 3.85 26.90
CA HIS A 651 9.62 4.39 25.68
C HIS A 651 10.52 3.38 24.97
N GLU A 652 11.24 2.51 25.68
CA GLU A 652 12.05 1.46 25.05
C GLU A 652 11.17 0.37 24.42
N LEU A 653 10.06 0.03 25.09
CA LEU A 653 9.13 -0.98 24.62
C LEU A 653 8.29 -0.52 23.42
N CYS A 654 8.01 0.77 23.25
CA CYS A 654 7.17 1.25 22.15
C CYS A 654 7.83 1.02 20.78
N TRP A 655 9.15 1.12 20.68
CA TRP A 655 9.90 0.81 19.46
C TRP A 655 9.86 -0.67 19.08
N ARG A 656 9.75 -1.55 20.08
CA ARG A 656 9.84 -3.01 19.91
C ARG A 656 8.47 -3.65 19.76
N VAL A 657 7.44 -3.00 20.29
CA VAL A 657 6.03 -3.38 20.17
C VAL A 657 5.25 -2.19 19.60
N PRO A 658 5.21 -2.01 18.26
CA PRO A 658 4.49 -0.88 17.65
C PRO A 658 3.01 -0.81 18.04
N GLY A 659 2.39 -1.95 18.36
CA GLY A 659 1.02 -2.02 18.88
C GLY A 659 0.83 -1.33 20.24
N LEU A 660 1.90 -1.17 21.02
CA LEU A 660 1.90 -0.47 22.31
C LEU A 660 1.67 1.03 22.14
N GLU A 661 2.38 1.64 21.20
CA GLU A 661 2.21 3.06 20.86
C GLU A 661 0.83 3.32 20.27
N ALA A 662 0.42 2.48 19.30
CA ALA A 662 -0.89 2.58 18.66
C ALA A 662 -2.04 2.41 19.67
N PHE A 663 -1.90 1.53 20.66
CA PHE A 663 -2.88 1.40 21.74
C PHE A 663 -2.94 2.66 22.61
N VAL A 664 -1.78 3.17 23.04
CA VAL A 664 -1.73 4.32 23.94
C VAL A 664 -2.24 5.58 23.26
N TYR A 665 -1.70 5.95 22.10
CA TYR A 665 -2.00 7.22 21.43
C TYR A 665 -3.29 7.19 20.62
N ASP A 666 -3.51 6.13 19.84
CA ASP A 666 -4.66 6.06 18.92
C ASP A 666 -5.83 5.23 19.49
N GLY A 667 -5.58 4.43 20.52
CA GLY A 667 -6.56 3.49 21.04
C GLY A 667 -6.77 2.27 20.15
N ALA A 668 -5.81 1.99 19.27
CA ALA A 668 -5.88 0.86 18.37
C ALA A 668 -5.54 -0.44 19.12
N GLY A 669 -6.37 -1.47 18.96
CA GLY A 669 -6.19 -2.76 19.63
C GLY A 669 -6.69 -2.77 21.08
N SER A 670 -6.35 -3.84 21.81
CA SER A 670 -6.71 -3.97 23.23
C SER A 670 -5.47 -3.98 24.13
N GLU A 671 -5.66 -3.56 25.38
CA GLU A 671 -4.62 -3.59 26.40
C GLU A 671 -4.07 -5.01 26.59
N ALA A 672 -4.96 -6.01 26.66
CA ALA A 672 -4.58 -7.41 26.85
C ALA A 672 -3.73 -7.96 25.69
N GLU A 673 -4.11 -7.66 24.45
CA GLU A 673 -3.32 -8.07 23.28
C GLU A 673 -1.95 -7.40 23.26
N THR A 674 -1.91 -6.13 23.64
CA THR A 674 -0.69 -5.33 23.71
C THR A 674 0.24 -5.85 24.79
N LEU A 675 -0.27 -6.09 26.00
CA LEU A 675 0.51 -6.66 27.11
C LEU A 675 0.94 -8.10 26.83
N ALA A 676 0.13 -8.88 26.10
CA ALA A 676 0.55 -10.22 25.65
C ALA A 676 1.69 -10.13 24.62
N ALA A 677 1.67 -9.15 23.72
CA ALA A 677 2.77 -8.90 22.79
C ALA A 677 4.05 -8.48 23.54
N VAL A 678 3.94 -7.56 24.49
CA VAL A 678 5.05 -7.17 25.38
C VAL A 678 5.58 -8.39 26.15
N SER A 679 4.69 -9.21 26.73
CA SER A 679 5.08 -10.43 27.45
C SER A 679 5.87 -11.40 26.57
N ARG A 680 5.48 -11.57 25.30
CA ARG A 680 6.20 -12.44 24.37
C ARG A 680 7.59 -11.90 24.07
N VAL A 681 7.71 -10.59 23.86
CA VAL A 681 8.97 -9.91 23.57
C VAL A 681 9.93 -10.02 24.76
N LEU A 682 9.45 -9.75 25.98
CA LEU A 682 10.23 -9.88 27.21
C LEU A 682 10.65 -11.35 27.47
N ARG A 683 9.77 -12.32 27.20
CA ARG A 683 10.12 -13.75 27.30
C ARG A 683 11.17 -14.14 26.27
N ALA A 684 11.00 -13.73 25.01
CA ALA A 684 11.96 -14.00 23.95
C ALA A 684 13.36 -13.46 24.30
N GLU A 685 13.43 -12.27 24.92
CA GLU A 685 14.70 -11.73 25.41
C GLU A 685 15.27 -12.46 26.61
N ALA A 686 14.43 -12.87 27.56
CA ALA A 686 14.88 -13.68 28.68
C ALA A 686 15.46 -15.01 28.17
N ASP A 687 14.83 -15.63 27.17
CA ASP A 687 15.31 -16.85 26.53
C ASP A 687 16.58 -16.60 25.71
N GLN A 688 16.66 -15.49 24.97
CA GLN A 688 17.88 -15.07 24.26
C GLN A 688 19.04 -14.84 25.22
N ARG A 689 18.82 -14.16 26.36
CA ARG A 689 19.82 -13.97 27.42
C ARG A 689 20.29 -15.31 27.99
N LYS A 690 19.38 -16.21 28.33
CA LYS A 690 19.74 -17.57 28.81
C LYS A 690 20.53 -18.36 27.77
N ARG A 691 20.15 -18.28 26.49
CA ARG A 691 20.89 -18.91 25.38
C ARG A 691 22.29 -18.30 25.25
N ARG A 692 22.38 -16.98 25.36
CA ARG A 692 23.65 -16.25 25.32
C ARG A 692 24.58 -16.66 26.45
N GLU A 693 24.09 -16.68 27.68
CA GLU A 693 24.84 -17.14 28.85
C GLU A 693 25.36 -18.57 28.68
N ARG A 694 24.54 -19.49 28.13
CA ARG A 694 24.97 -20.87 27.85
C ARG A 694 26.08 -20.94 26.81
N VAL A 695 25.96 -20.16 25.72
CA VAL A 695 26.97 -20.12 24.66
C VAL A 695 28.26 -19.48 25.17
N ASP A 696 28.17 -18.34 25.85
CA ASP A 696 29.32 -17.64 26.40
C ASP A 696 30.04 -18.52 27.43
N ALA A 697 29.32 -19.26 28.29
CA ALA A 697 29.90 -20.23 29.21
C ALA A 697 30.60 -21.39 28.48
N ALA A 698 30.00 -21.95 27.42
CA ALA A 698 30.58 -23.04 26.66
C ALA A 698 31.83 -22.59 25.87
N LEU A 699 31.77 -21.42 25.24
CA LEU A 699 32.93 -20.81 24.58
C LEU A 699 34.04 -20.50 25.59
N ALA A 700 33.68 -20.06 26.79
CA ALA A 700 34.64 -19.78 27.85
C ALA A 700 35.35 -21.02 28.38
N ALA A 701 34.63 -22.14 28.52
CA ALA A 701 35.22 -23.41 28.92
C ALA A 701 36.33 -23.89 27.96
N GLU A 702 36.28 -23.48 26.69
CA GLU A 702 37.24 -23.89 25.66
C GLU A 702 38.23 -22.78 25.25
N GLY A 703 38.13 -21.60 25.85
CA GLY A 703 38.95 -20.44 25.48
C GLY A 703 38.70 -19.94 24.06
N LEU A 704 37.45 -20.04 23.58
CA LEU A 704 37.06 -19.72 22.20
C LEU A 704 36.34 -18.38 22.02
N GLN A 705 36.18 -17.58 23.08
CA GLN A 705 35.37 -16.34 23.03
C GLN A 705 35.83 -15.36 21.95
N GLY A 706 37.15 -15.29 21.69
CA GLY A 706 37.73 -14.40 20.69
C GLY A 706 37.45 -14.77 19.23
N PHE A 707 37.03 -16.01 18.96
CA PHE A 707 36.86 -16.52 17.58
C PHE A 707 35.44 -16.40 17.03
N VAL A 708 34.49 -15.86 17.82
CA VAL A 708 33.08 -15.76 17.43
C VAL A 708 32.69 -14.36 16.96
N ILE A 709 33.28 -13.32 17.54
CA ILE A 709 32.82 -11.92 17.40
C ILE A 709 33.15 -11.31 16.01
N ASN A 710 34.15 -11.83 15.29
CA ASN A 710 34.72 -11.14 14.12
C ASN A 710 34.59 -11.90 12.78
N HIS A 711 33.88 -13.02 12.73
CA HIS A 711 33.74 -13.81 11.50
C HIS A 711 32.27 -14.03 11.14
N TRP A 712 31.91 -13.72 9.91
CA TRP A 712 30.51 -13.69 9.45
C TRP A 712 29.82 -15.06 9.52
N GLU A 713 30.53 -16.17 9.29
CA GLU A 713 29.93 -17.51 9.37
C GLU A 713 29.64 -17.94 10.82
N THR A 714 30.56 -17.68 11.75
CA THR A 714 30.36 -18.02 13.17
C THR A 714 29.37 -17.07 13.81
N GLY A 715 29.39 -15.79 13.43
CA GLY A 715 28.40 -14.80 13.82
C GLY A 715 27.00 -15.20 13.35
N LEU A 716 26.84 -15.62 12.10
CA LEU A 716 25.54 -16.06 11.58
C LEU A 716 24.99 -17.29 12.32
N ILE A 717 25.84 -18.28 12.65
CA ILE A 717 25.41 -19.46 13.40
C ILE A 717 25.05 -19.08 14.85
N LEU A 718 25.84 -18.20 15.47
CA LEU A 718 25.54 -17.64 16.79
C LEU A 718 24.19 -16.90 16.77
N ASP A 719 23.98 -16.00 15.82
CA ASP A 719 22.79 -15.17 15.72
C ASP A 719 21.54 -16.03 15.49
N LYS A 720 21.61 -17.04 14.61
CA LYS A 720 20.51 -18.00 14.41
C LYS A 720 20.16 -18.75 15.70
N TYR A 721 21.16 -19.15 16.46
CA TYR A 721 20.95 -19.82 17.74
C TYR A 721 20.36 -18.87 18.79
N LEU A 722 20.88 -17.65 18.89
CA LEU A 722 20.43 -16.66 19.89
C LEU A 722 19.04 -16.12 19.59
N GLU A 723 18.72 -15.83 18.33
CA GLU A 723 17.46 -15.22 17.92
C GLU A 723 16.36 -16.29 17.80
N TYR A 724 16.62 -17.35 17.02
CA TYR A 724 15.60 -18.34 16.67
C TYR A 724 15.70 -19.63 17.50
N GLY A 725 16.84 -19.87 18.17
CA GLY A 725 17.09 -21.17 18.81
C GLY A 725 17.41 -22.27 17.80
N GLU A 726 17.69 -21.90 16.57
CA GLU A 726 18.08 -22.84 15.52
C GLU A 726 19.55 -23.21 15.67
N GLY A 727 19.82 -24.51 15.85
CA GLY A 727 21.16 -25.04 16.09
C GLY A 727 21.38 -25.44 17.54
N THR A 728 22.63 -25.68 17.90
CA THR A 728 23.04 -26.12 19.24
C THR A 728 24.22 -25.31 19.72
N VAL A 729 24.39 -25.23 21.05
CA VAL A 729 25.60 -24.65 21.66
C VAL A 729 26.85 -25.33 21.11
N GLU A 730 26.82 -26.65 20.95
CA GLU A 730 27.91 -27.43 20.34
C GLU A 730 28.17 -27.04 18.89
N GLY A 731 27.15 -26.71 18.10
CA GLY A 731 27.31 -26.23 16.74
C GLY A 731 28.03 -24.88 16.67
N VAL A 732 27.73 -23.96 17.58
CA VAL A 732 28.44 -22.67 17.71
C VAL A 732 29.90 -22.91 18.13
N VAL A 733 30.12 -23.76 19.13
CA VAL A 733 31.46 -24.12 19.63
C VAL A 733 32.28 -24.81 18.53
N ALA A 734 31.70 -25.75 17.79
CA ALA A 734 32.37 -26.44 16.67
C ALA A 734 32.76 -25.47 15.56
N ALA A 735 31.89 -24.52 15.21
CA ALA A 735 32.22 -23.47 14.25
C ALA A 735 33.39 -22.59 14.75
N ALA A 736 33.39 -22.24 16.04
CA ALA A 736 34.49 -21.50 16.67
C ALA A 736 35.81 -22.30 16.69
N ARG A 737 35.78 -23.62 16.94
CA ARG A 737 36.96 -24.50 16.87
C ARG A 737 37.53 -24.56 15.47
N LYS A 738 36.68 -24.83 14.48
CA LYS A 738 37.06 -24.85 13.05
C LYS A 738 37.74 -23.53 12.68
N ARG A 739 37.19 -22.40 13.16
CA ARG A 739 37.78 -21.09 12.90
C ARG A 739 39.16 -20.92 13.55
N ARG A 740 39.32 -21.33 14.82
CA ARG A 740 40.63 -21.33 15.49
C ARG A 740 41.65 -22.16 14.74
N GLU A 741 41.27 -23.33 14.22
CA GLU A 741 42.14 -24.18 13.40
C GLU A 741 42.52 -23.52 12.07
N GLU A 742 41.55 -22.90 11.38
CA GLU A 742 41.81 -22.12 10.16
C GLU A 742 42.77 -20.94 10.41
N GLU A 743 42.58 -20.20 11.50
CA GLU A 743 43.46 -19.09 11.88
C GLU A 743 44.85 -19.57 12.29
N ALA A 744 44.96 -20.70 13.00
CA ALA A 744 46.24 -21.33 13.30
C ALA A 744 46.96 -21.80 12.03
N ALA A 745 46.22 -22.39 11.07
CA ALA A 745 46.78 -22.80 9.78
C ALA A 745 47.25 -21.60 8.95
N LEU A 746 46.48 -20.50 8.94
CA LEU A 746 46.88 -19.25 8.29
C LEU A 746 48.09 -18.61 8.98
N ALA A 747 48.15 -18.61 10.31
CA ALA A 747 49.28 -18.12 11.08
C ALA A 747 50.55 -18.95 10.80
N ALA A 748 50.44 -20.29 10.74
CA ALA A 748 51.55 -21.17 10.37
C ALA A 748 52.06 -20.89 8.96
N ARG A 749 51.15 -20.69 7.98
CA ARG A 749 51.52 -20.29 6.60
C ARG A 749 52.22 -18.93 6.57
N ARG A 750 51.76 -17.97 7.37
CA ARG A 750 52.42 -16.65 7.48
C ARG A 750 53.81 -16.76 8.10
N ALA A 751 53.95 -17.54 9.18
CA ALA A 751 55.24 -17.79 9.82
C ALA A 751 56.22 -18.49 8.87
N ALA A 752 55.76 -19.49 8.10
CA ALA A 752 56.58 -20.15 7.08
C ALA A 752 57.06 -19.17 6.00
N ARG A 753 56.17 -18.31 5.49
CA ARG A 753 56.54 -17.26 4.52
C ARG A 753 57.52 -16.25 5.12
N GLN A 754 57.33 -15.85 6.38
CA GLN A 754 58.25 -14.94 7.06
C GLN A 754 59.63 -15.60 7.27
N ALA A 755 59.66 -16.90 7.59
CA ALA A 755 60.91 -17.65 7.69
C ALA A 755 61.62 -17.77 6.33
N GLU A 756 60.89 -18.04 5.24
CA GLU A 756 61.43 -18.02 3.88
C GLU A 756 61.97 -16.64 3.51
N GLN A 757 61.24 -15.57 3.84
CA GLN A 757 61.68 -14.19 3.60
C GLN A 757 62.93 -13.85 4.41
N ALA A 758 62.99 -14.24 5.68
CA ALA A 758 64.15 -14.04 6.54
C ALA A 758 65.36 -14.83 6.04
N ALA A 759 65.17 -16.08 5.59
CA ALA A 759 66.22 -16.90 4.99
C ALA A 759 66.72 -16.29 3.67
N ALA A 760 65.82 -15.79 2.82
CA ALA A 760 66.18 -15.08 1.59
C ALA A 760 66.95 -13.79 1.88
N GLN A 761 66.55 -13.02 2.90
CA GLN A 761 67.26 -11.82 3.34
C GLN A 761 68.63 -12.16 3.93
N ALA A 762 68.77 -13.22 4.73
CA ALA A 762 70.05 -13.68 5.26
C ALA A 762 70.98 -14.18 4.14
N ALA A 763 70.46 -14.91 3.16
CA ALA A 763 71.22 -15.32 1.98
C ALA A 763 71.67 -14.12 1.14
N ALA A 764 70.80 -13.12 0.95
CA ALA A 764 71.16 -11.87 0.29
C ALA A 764 72.23 -11.08 1.06
N ALA A 765 72.15 -11.05 2.40
CA ALA A 765 73.16 -10.42 3.25
C ALA A 765 74.49 -11.16 3.27
N ALA A 766 74.50 -12.50 3.20
CA ALA A 766 75.72 -13.31 3.08
C ALA A 766 76.36 -13.24 1.69
N ALA A 767 75.54 -13.07 0.64
CA ALA A 767 76.00 -12.84 -0.73
C ALA A 767 76.46 -11.39 -0.97
N ALA A 768 76.16 -10.47 -0.04
CA ALA A 768 76.75 -9.14 -0.07
C ALA A 768 78.24 -9.27 0.26
N PRO A 769 79.16 -8.95 -0.68
CA PRO A 769 80.58 -9.13 -0.45
C PRO A 769 81.03 -8.32 0.77
N HIS A 770 81.72 -8.98 1.71
CA HIS A 770 82.54 -8.31 2.72
C HIS A 770 83.66 -7.54 2.02
N GLY A 771 83.30 -6.37 1.51
CA GLY A 771 84.16 -5.53 0.70
C GLY A 771 84.01 -4.08 1.10
N ASN A 772 84.31 -3.76 2.37
CA ASN A 772 85.23 -2.66 2.70
C ASN A 772 85.54 -2.60 4.21
N ALA A 773 86.19 -3.63 4.74
CA ALA A 773 87.02 -3.48 5.93
C ALA A 773 88.48 -3.47 5.45
N GLY A 774 88.99 -2.29 5.11
CA GLY A 774 90.42 -2.15 4.83
C GLY A 774 90.78 -1.14 3.75
N ALA A 775 90.61 0.15 4.04
CA ALA A 775 91.67 1.13 3.81
C ALA A 775 91.38 2.40 4.65
N PRO A 776 92.26 2.77 5.61
CA PRO A 776 92.40 4.14 6.10
C PRO A 776 93.08 5.00 5.00
N TRP A 777 93.68 6.15 5.33
CA TRP A 777 94.37 7.13 4.45
C TRP A 777 93.44 8.29 4.02
N LEU A 778 93.55 9.45 4.69
CA LEU A 778 94.51 10.56 4.54
C LEU A 778 94.11 11.54 3.42
#